data_AF-B6HLE2-F1
#
_entry.id   AF-B6HLE2-F1
#
_cell.length_a   1.000
_cell.length_b   1.000
_cell.length_c   1.000
_cell.angle_alpha   90.00
_cell.angle_beta   90.00
_cell.angle_gamma   90.00
#
_symmetry.space_group_name_H-M   'P 1'
#
loop_
_entity.id
_entity.type
_entity.pdbx_description
1 polymer ?
#
loop_
_entity_poly.entity_id
_entity_poly.type
_entity_poly.pdbx_seq_one_letter_code
_entity_poly.pdbx_strand_id
1 'polypeptide(L)'
;MTVRNPLPLCDEWKDPDEYVKALLSFATESVMFMNLCGGVHILDFLTRDPDLYTSLLPEDWRLFFDHHDIHSILKLLLREDIGPLCEPADTNADTENDRTWNGGAFPPASFLEYIRNIRRLSLRREYTTSEKSEPLPRHIAVGMNKKKKHEVEEFSRYVASLSETVNERRGEPLSHIVDFGSGQSYLGRMLASSPYHKHIIAIERKHQYISGANRMDVVARLTTEEKKKTMHNAKLNKLKKQCSVCTDTPELGPDLNPSEKPEAPSLGVGAPLGPSDAVPEEPAGQDEDTTISNMLGDMTLEADDVLDSTYRKPHVPHVPKARPKVDTRGTVSYIEHNIQDGYLEPIIEHVVDPKTSVETRTSTEEVIIQPEEMKPSDARVMVVSLHSCGNLVHHGLRSLVLNPSVVAIAMIGCCYNLLTERLGPATYKIPILRSAHPRLKQTGSSWDPHGFPMSKLYEDYQAKTTKGLKLNITARSMALQAPHNWGHADSEDFFTRHFYRALLQRVLLDRDIIPKPDIPDDLYKDDADNPNSEGIALIVGSVRKSAFESFTAYVRAATVKLSRDPTRGELVKERVCTMSEEELQRYENEYLPARKNLSIVWSLMAFSAQVVEAAIVVDRWQFLREHDSVKECWVEPVFEYGKSPRNLAIIGIKK
;
A
#
# COMPACT_ATOMS: atom_id res chain seq x y z
N MET A 1 -27.08 -13.98 -2.14
CA MET A 1 -27.20 -12.50 -1.98
C MET A 1 -28.09 -11.90 -3.07
N THR A 2 -28.83 -10.82 -2.81
CA THR A 2 -29.57 -10.03 -3.82
C THR A 2 -29.00 -8.62 -3.90
N VAL A 3 -28.43 -8.26 -5.06
CA VAL A 3 -27.75 -6.96 -5.26
C VAL A 3 -28.81 -5.89 -5.50
N ARG A 4 -29.14 -5.11 -4.46
CA ARG A 4 -30.05 -3.94 -4.58
C ARG A 4 -29.36 -2.66 -5.04
N ASN A 5 -28.05 -2.53 -4.78
CA ASN A 5 -27.24 -1.40 -5.22
C ASN A 5 -25.87 -1.95 -5.66
N PRO A 6 -25.43 -1.74 -6.91
CA PRO A 6 -24.17 -2.29 -7.41
C PRO A 6 -22.92 -1.54 -6.92
N LEU A 7 -23.09 -0.39 -6.25
CA LEU A 7 -22.00 0.36 -5.63
C LEU A 7 -22.39 0.76 -4.19
N PRO A 8 -21.45 0.86 -3.25
CA PRO A 8 -21.75 1.32 -1.90
C PRO A 8 -21.84 2.86 -1.90
N LEU A 9 -22.99 3.38 -2.30
CA LEU A 9 -23.24 4.83 -2.46
C LEU A 9 -24.03 5.41 -1.27
N CYS A 10 -23.98 6.74 -1.15
CA CYS A 10 -24.93 7.50 -0.33
C CYS A 10 -26.36 7.34 -0.87
N ASP A 11 -27.38 7.39 0.01
CA ASP A 11 -28.79 7.14 -0.36
C ASP A 11 -29.39 8.22 -1.28
N GLU A 12 -28.70 9.34 -1.49
CA GLU A 12 -29.05 10.32 -2.53
C GLU A 12 -28.90 9.75 -3.95
N TRP A 13 -28.01 8.78 -4.16
CA TRP A 13 -27.73 8.17 -5.46
C TRP A 13 -28.65 6.99 -5.74
N LYS A 14 -29.70 7.25 -6.51
CA LYS A 14 -30.66 6.21 -6.97
C LYS A 14 -30.21 5.53 -8.27
N ASP A 15 -29.48 6.25 -9.12
CA ASP A 15 -28.89 5.73 -10.35
C ASP A 15 -27.34 5.76 -10.26
N PRO A 16 -26.66 4.60 -10.33
CA PRO A 16 -25.22 4.52 -10.49
C PRO A 16 -24.67 5.31 -11.68
N ASP A 17 -25.41 5.43 -12.79
CA ASP A 17 -24.95 6.14 -13.98
C ASP A 17 -25.01 7.67 -13.82
N GLU A 18 -25.93 8.20 -13.01
CA GLU A 18 -25.90 9.60 -12.55
C GLU A 18 -24.70 9.87 -11.63
N TYR A 19 -24.43 8.96 -10.70
CA TYR A 19 -23.26 9.04 -9.81
C TYR A 19 -21.95 9.04 -10.61
N VAL A 20 -21.76 8.15 -11.58
CA VAL A 20 -20.56 8.08 -12.42
C VAL A 20 -20.34 9.40 -13.19
N LYS A 21 -21.41 9.99 -13.76
CA LYS A 21 -21.33 11.29 -14.46
C LYS A 21 -20.90 12.41 -13.51
N ALA A 22 -21.47 12.46 -12.30
CA ALA A 22 -21.12 13.46 -11.30
C ALA A 22 -19.69 13.30 -10.77
N LEU A 23 -19.23 12.06 -10.58
CA LEU A 23 -17.87 11.72 -10.16
C LEU A 23 -16.86 12.16 -11.21
N LEU A 24 -17.07 11.80 -12.49
CA LEU A 24 -16.19 12.19 -13.60
C LEU A 24 -16.16 13.72 -13.80
N SER A 25 -17.32 14.38 -13.72
CA SER A 25 -17.40 15.84 -13.85
C SER A 25 -16.67 16.56 -12.71
N PHE A 26 -16.91 16.16 -11.46
CA PHE A 26 -16.21 16.76 -10.33
C PHE A 26 -14.69 16.50 -10.38
N ALA A 27 -14.28 15.27 -10.69
CA ALA A 27 -12.87 14.88 -10.74
C ALA A 27 -12.06 15.56 -11.86
N THR A 28 -12.72 16.12 -12.88
CA THR A 28 -12.07 16.76 -14.04
C THR A 28 -12.34 18.26 -14.18
N GLU A 29 -13.33 18.82 -13.46
CA GLU A 29 -13.67 20.25 -13.50
C GLU A 29 -13.45 21.00 -12.18
N SER A 30 -13.41 20.32 -11.02
CA SER A 30 -13.15 20.97 -9.72
C SER A 30 -11.66 21.30 -9.53
N VAL A 31 -11.29 22.57 -9.75
CA VAL A 31 -9.91 23.08 -9.59
C VAL A 31 -9.35 22.82 -8.19
N MET A 32 -10.15 23.05 -7.15
CA MET A 32 -9.75 22.79 -5.76
C MET A 32 -9.40 21.30 -5.54
N PHE A 33 -10.24 20.39 -6.04
CA PHE A 33 -9.98 18.95 -5.97
C PHE A 33 -8.72 18.56 -6.75
N MET A 34 -8.56 19.00 -7.99
CA MET A 34 -7.39 18.65 -8.82
C MET A 34 -6.08 19.19 -8.24
N ASN A 35 -6.11 20.34 -7.57
CA ASN A 35 -4.96 20.87 -6.83
C ASN A 35 -4.64 20.00 -5.59
N LEU A 36 -5.62 19.77 -4.71
CA LEU A 36 -5.45 18.94 -3.50
C LEU A 36 -5.07 17.48 -3.83
N CYS A 37 -5.58 16.94 -4.93
CA CYS A 37 -5.36 15.57 -5.37
C CYS A 37 -4.43 15.45 -6.59
N GLY A 38 -3.42 16.32 -6.71
CA GLY A 38 -2.36 16.13 -7.71
C GLY A 38 -1.44 17.32 -7.94
N GLY A 39 -1.99 18.53 -7.83
CA GLY A 39 -1.26 19.79 -8.02
C GLY A 39 -0.27 20.12 -6.90
N VAL A 40 -0.46 19.63 -5.68
CA VAL A 40 0.38 19.93 -4.51
C VAL A 40 1.55 18.94 -4.35
N HIS A 41 2.74 19.46 -4.00
CA HIS A 41 3.86 18.69 -3.45
C HIS A 41 4.21 19.22 -2.05
N ILE A 42 3.96 18.43 -0.99
CA ILE A 42 4.02 18.93 0.39
C ILE A 42 5.43 19.31 0.87
N LEU A 43 6.50 18.81 0.24
CA LEU A 43 7.86 19.25 0.58
C LEU A 43 8.15 20.68 0.10
N ASP A 44 7.39 21.17 -0.88
CA ASP A 44 7.51 22.54 -1.40
C ASP A 44 6.87 23.57 -0.43
N PHE A 45 6.19 23.11 0.63
CA PHE A 45 5.34 23.94 1.51
C PHE A 45 6.08 25.10 2.20
N LEU A 46 7.36 24.94 2.55
CA LEU A 46 8.19 25.96 3.21
C LEU A 46 9.25 26.60 2.29
N THR A 47 9.33 26.15 1.03
CA THR A 47 10.38 26.51 0.06
C THR A 47 9.86 27.22 -1.18
N ARG A 48 8.56 27.10 -1.47
CA ARG A 48 7.85 27.77 -2.56
C ARG A 48 7.53 29.24 -2.22
N ASP A 49 7.55 30.08 -3.24
CA ASP A 49 7.19 31.49 -3.22
C ASP A 49 6.46 31.82 -4.54
N PRO A 50 5.22 32.35 -4.53
CA PRO A 50 4.39 32.61 -3.35
C PRO A 50 4.03 31.33 -2.58
N ASP A 51 3.74 31.49 -1.28
CA ASP A 51 3.57 30.36 -0.37
C ASP A 51 2.42 29.43 -0.79
N LEU A 52 2.58 28.14 -0.48
CA LEU A 52 1.64 27.11 -0.94
C LEU A 52 0.26 27.22 -0.28
N TYR A 53 0.15 27.69 0.97
CA TYR A 53 -1.10 27.75 1.71
C TYR A 53 -2.01 28.86 1.15
N THR A 54 -1.48 30.06 0.98
CA THR A 54 -2.18 31.22 0.40
C THR A 54 -2.47 31.01 -1.09
N SER A 55 -1.57 30.37 -1.83
CA SER A 55 -1.78 30.07 -3.27
C SER A 55 -2.84 29.00 -3.53
N LEU A 56 -3.06 28.08 -2.57
CA LEU A 56 -3.97 26.95 -2.71
C LEU A 56 -5.38 27.24 -2.17
N LEU A 57 -5.48 27.93 -1.03
CA LEU A 57 -6.72 28.04 -0.25
C LEU A 57 -7.34 29.44 -0.32
N PRO A 58 -8.66 29.53 -0.62
CA PRO A 58 -9.44 30.76 -0.54
C PRO A 58 -9.28 31.51 0.79
N GLU A 59 -9.40 32.83 0.75
CA GLU A 59 -9.20 33.69 1.91
C GLU A 59 -10.23 33.47 3.02
N ASP A 60 -11.50 33.29 2.66
CA ASP A 60 -12.58 32.91 3.58
C ASP A 60 -12.29 31.60 4.32
N TRP A 61 -11.72 30.60 3.63
CA TRP A 61 -11.30 29.33 4.24
C TRP A 61 -10.15 29.55 5.23
N ARG A 62 -9.12 30.32 4.84
CA ARG A 62 -7.96 30.60 5.70
C ARG A 62 -8.37 31.36 6.97
N LEU A 63 -9.19 32.40 6.84
CA LEU A 63 -9.75 33.16 7.97
C LEU A 63 -10.56 32.26 8.92
N PHE A 64 -11.37 31.34 8.39
CA PHE A 64 -12.04 30.33 9.21
C PHE A 64 -11.05 29.40 9.93
N PHE A 65 -10.04 28.89 9.23
CA PHE A 65 -9.06 28.00 9.84
C PHE A 65 -8.21 28.67 10.91
N ASP A 66 -7.90 29.96 10.80
CA ASP A 66 -7.11 30.69 11.79
C ASP A 66 -7.76 30.67 13.18
N HIS A 67 -9.11 30.70 13.24
CA HIS A 67 -9.89 30.69 14.48
C HIS A 67 -10.04 29.30 15.14
N HIS A 68 -9.68 28.20 14.47
CA HIS A 68 -9.93 26.83 14.95
C HIS A 68 -8.67 25.98 15.04
N ASP A 69 -8.65 25.02 15.96
CA ASP A 69 -7.59 24.01 16.03
C ASP A 69 -7.76 22.93 14.94
N ILE A 70 -6.68 22.20 14.67
CA ILE A 70 -6.66 21.17 13.63
C ILE A 70 -7.59 19.98 13.91
N HIS A 71 -7.82 19.62 15.18
CA HIS A 71 -8.68 18.49 15.53
C HIS A 71 -10.16 18.84 15.41
N SER A 72 -10.55 20.08 15.72
CA SER A 72 -11.86 20.63 15.36
C SER A 72 -12.08 20.58 13.85
N ILE A 73 -11.11 21.05 13.05
CA ILE A 73 -11.20 21.00 11.57
C ILE A 73 -11.32 19.55 11.08
N LEU A 74 -10.52 18.61 11.59
CA LEU A 74 -10.64 17.18 11.26
C LEU A 74 -12.01 16.59 11.63
N LYS A 75 -12.58 16.98 12.78
CA LYS A 75 -13.94 16.58 13.20
C LYS A 75 -14.98 17.08 12.19
N LEU A 76 -14.90 18.34 11.77
CA LEU A 76 -15.79 18.91 10.75
C LEU A 76 -15.68 18.19 9.40
N LEU A 77 -14.45 17.91 8.94
CA LEU A 77 -14.22 17.19 7.68
C LEU A 77 -14.79 15.77 7.71
N LEU A 78 -14.51 15.01 8.77
CA LEU A 78 -14.63 13.54 8.77
C LEU A 78 -15.78 12.95 9.59
N ARG A 79 -16.35 13.68 10.55
CA ARG A 79 -17.20 13.08 11.60
C ARG A 79 -18.48 13.85 11.92
N GLU A 80 -18.46 15.17 11.80
CA GLU A 80 -19.61 16.01 12.11
C GLU A 80 -20.66 15.97 11.01
N ASP A 81 -21.95 15.90 11.36
CA ASP A 81 -23.03 16.10 10.38
C ASP A 81 -23.09 17.58 9.98
N ILE A 82 -22.87 17.84 8.69
CA ILE A 82 -22.87 19.21 8.13
C ILE A 82 -24.25 19.63 7.61
N GLY A 83 -25.27 18.76 7.64
CA GLY A 83 -26.63 19.08 7.20
C GLY A 83 -27.15 20.39 7.82
N PRO A 84 -27.20 20.49 9.17
CA PRO A 84 -27.62 21.72 9.87
C PRO A 84 -26.73 22.94 9.63
N LEU A 85 -25.47 22.74 9.21
CA LEU A 85 -24.55 23.84 8.89
C LEU A 85 -24.81 24.40 7.48
N CYS A 86 -25.31 23.57 6.57
CA CYS A 86 -25.67 23.93 5.19
C CYS A 86 -27.05 24.61 5.08
N GLU A 87 -27.88 24.57 6.13
CA GLU A 87 -29.18 25.24 6.12
C GLU A 87 -29.01 26.77 6.27
N PRO A 88 -29.79 27.59 5.54
CA PRO A 88 -29.81 29.04 5.72
C PRO A 88 -30.28 29.38 7.13
N ALA A 89 -29.83 30.51 7.68
CA ALA A 89 -30.33 30.98 8.97
C ALA A 89 -31.85 31.21 8.90
N ASP A 90 -32.57 30.84 9.96
CA ASP A 90 -34.00 31.14 10.08
C ASP A 90 -34.23 32.64 9.85
N THR A 91 -35.16 32.97 8.96
CA THR A 91 -35.38 34.33 8.39
C THR A 91 -35.94 35.37 9.37
N ASN A 92 -35.82 35.13 10.68
CA ASN A 92 -36.22 36.02 11.77
C ASN A 92 -35.02 36.50 12.63
N ALA A 93 -33.78 36.20 12.23
CA ALA A 93 -32.57 36.72 12.88
C ALA A 93 -31.83 37.69 11.94
N ASP A 94 -31.88 38.99 12.27
CA ASP A 94 -31.11 40.03 11.59
C ASP A 94 -29.59 39.87 11.89
N THR A 95 -28.91 39.02 11.13
CA THR A 95 -27.53 39.15 10.59
C THR A 95 -26.94 37.77 10.23
N GLU A 96 -26.40 37.63 9.02
CA GLU A 96 -25.60 36.44 8.64
C GLU A 96 -24.28 36.33 9.44
N ASN A 97 -23.85 37.42 10.08
CA ASN A 97 -22.56 37.54 10.79
C ASN A 97 -22.53 36.93 12.21
N ASP A 98 -23.69 36.67 12.85
CA ASP A 98 -23.75 36.21 14.25
C ASP A 98 -23.72 34.68 14.41
N ARG A 99 -23.68 33.91 13.31
CA ARG A 99 -23.45 32.46 13.39
C ARG A 99 -22.01 32.20 13.87
N THR A 100 -21.86 31.34 14.86
CA THR A 100 -20.56 30.84 15.33
C THR A 100 -20.53 29.32 15.28
N TRP A 101 -19.34 28.75 15.20
CA TRP A 101 -19.13 27.30 15.24
C TRP A 101 -18.02 26.99 16.25
N ASN A 102 -18.27 26.09 17.21
CA ASN A 102 -17.39 25.83 18.36
C ASN A 102 -16.90 27.09 19.10
N GLY A 103 -17.68 28.18 19.09
CA GLY A 103 -17.32 29.47 19.71
C GLY A 103 -16.38 30.35 18.88
N GLY A 104 -16.03 29.93 17.65
CA GLY A 104 -15.27 30.72 16.67
C GLY A 104 -16.07 31.04 15.41
N ALA A 105 -15.37 31.46 14.36
CA ALA A 105 -15.95 31.83 13.06
C ALA A 105 -16.78 30.68 12.44
N PHE A 106 -17.87 31.02 11.75
CA PHE A 106 -18.66 30.00 11.05
C PHE A 106 -17.94 29.46 9.79
N PRO A 107 -18.08 28.16 9.44
CA PRO A 107 -17.51 27.61 8.20
C PRO A 107 -18.08 28.31 6.95
N PRO A 108 -17.24 28.74 5.99
CA PRO A 108 -17.72 29.36 4.76
C PRO A 108 -18.63 28.41 3.95
N ALA A 109 -19.67 28.94 3.31
CA ALA A 109 -20.58 28.15 2.48
C ALA A 109 -19.85 27.38 1.36
N SER A 110 -18.84 28.00 0.74
CA SER A 110 -17.94 27.41 -0.25
C SER A 110 -17.17 26.19 0.30
N PHE A 111 -16.80 26.21 1.58
CA PHE A 111 -16.12 25.11 2.26
C PHE A 111 -17.08 23.97 2.61
N LEU A 112 -18.27 24.30 3.15
CA LEU A 112 -19.32 23.31 3.42
C LEU A 112 -19.77 22.58 2.15
N GLU A 113 -19.91 23.30 1.03
CA GLU A 113 -20.20 22.71 -0.28
C GLU A 113 -19.07 21.76 -0.73
N TYR A 114 -17.80 22.14 -0.53
CA TYR A 114 -16.67 21.25 -0.83
C TYR A 114 -16.69 19.98 0.03
N ILE A 115 -16.94 20.08 1.33
CA ILE A 115 -17.07 18.92 2.23
C ILE A 115 -18.22 18.02 1.77
N ARG A 116 -19.38 18.59 1.44
CA ARG A 116 -20.54 17.85 0.92
C ARG A 116 -20.20 17.12 -0.38
N ASN A 117 -19.51 17.79 -1.31
CA ASN A 117 -19.07 17.22 -2.58
C ASN A 117 -18.12 16.04 -2.39
N ILE A 118 -17.11 16.15 -1.52
CA ILE A 118 -16.19 15.03 -1.24
C ILE A 118 -16.93 13.86 -0.57
N ARG A 119 -17.77 14.12 0.44
CA ARG A 119 -18.50 13.06 1.14
C ARG A 119 -19.49 12.31 0.24
N ARG A 120 -20.28 13.02 -0.57
CA ARG A 120 -21.28 12.38 -1.46
C ARG A 120 -20.67 11.63 -2.64
N LEU A 121 -19.45 11.98 -3.06
CA LEU A 121 -18.68 11.32 -4.11
C LEU A 121 -17.70 10.27 -3.56
N SER A 122 -17.63 10.11 -2.24
CA SER A 122 -16.89 9.02 -1.61
C SER A 122 -17.78 7.78 -1.52
N LEU A 123 -17.22 6.62 -1.87
CA LEU A 123 -17.87 5.34 -1.61
C LEU A 123 -18.03 5.13 -0.10
N ARG A 124 -19.13 4.53 0.34
CA ARG A 124 -19.37 4.05 1.71
C ARG A 124 -18.36 2.96 2.10
N ARG A 125 -18.14 2.76 3.40
CA ARG A 125 -17.13 1.84 3.99
C ARG A 125 -17.69 0.96 5.11
N GLU A 126 -18.93 1.20 5.51
CA GLU A 126 -19.63 0.55 6.61
C GLU A 126 -19.74 -0.96 6.36
N TYR A 127 -19.28 -1.75 7.33
CA TYR A 127 -19.34 -3.20 7.29
C TYR A 127 -20.22 -3.72 8.42
N THR A 128 -21.19 -4.57 8.10
CA THR A 128 -22.01 -5.23 9.13
C THR A 128 -21.53 -6.67 9.30
N THR A 129 -20.92 -6.96 10.45
CA THR A 129 -20.47 -8.31 10.78
C THR A 129 -21.68 -9.20 11.05
N SER A 130 -21.73 -10.40 10.47
CA SER A 130 -22.74 -11.41 10.84
C SER A 130 -22.42 -11.95 12.24
N GLU A 131 -23.40 -11.95 13.15
CA GLU A 131 -23.24 -12.22 14.60
C GLU A 131 -22.70 -13.63 14.97
N LYS A 132 -22.41 -14.49 13.98
CA LYS A 132 -21.92 -15.86 14.16
C LYS A 132 -20.57 -16.04 13.47
N SER A 133 -19.47 -15.72 14.15
CA SER A 133 -18.12 -16.13 13.77
C SER A 133 -17.50 -17.01 14.86
N GLU A 134 -16.99 -18.19 14.47
CA GLU A 134 -15.98 -18.88 15.26
C GLU A 134 -14.61 -18.29 14.93
N PRO A 135 -13.78 -17.91 15.92
CA PRO A 135 -12.51 -17.25 15.67
C PRO A 135 -11.53 -18.17 14.94
N LEU A 136 -10.72 -17.61 14.02
CA LEU A 136 -9.74 -18.40 13.24
C LEU A 136 -8.95 -19.40 14.10
N PRO A 137 -8.89 -20.69 13.72
CA PRO A 137 -8.15 -21.70 14.46
C PRO A 137 -6.68 -21.32 14.68
N ARG A 138 -6.19 -21.45 15.92
CA ARG A 138 -4.83 -21.03 16.32
C ARG A 138 -3.69 -21.59 15.45
N HIS A 139 -3.89 -22.73 14.81
CA HIS A 139 -2.90 -23.39 13.95
C HIS A 139 -2.87 -22.83 12.51
N ILE A 140 -3.93 -22.14 12.09
CA ILE A 140 -4.03 -21.43 10.81
C ILE A 140 -3.55 -19.98 10.97
N ALA A 141 -3.91 -19.34 12.10
CA ALA A 141 -3.60 -17.93 12.39
C ALA A 141 -2.12 -17.64 12.74
N VAL A 142 -1.22 -18.62 12.61
CA VAL A 142 0.21 -18.47 12.92
C VAL A 142 0.84 -17.44 11.97
N GLY A 143 1.57 -16.46 12.51
CA GLY A 143 2.21 -15.39 11.73
C GLY A 143 1.31 -14.22 11.36
N MET A 144 0.00 -14.28 11.62
CA MET A 144 -0.92 -13.17 11.35
C MET A 144 -0.89 -12.11 12.48
N ASN A 145 -0.73 -10.83 12.13
CA ASN A 145 -1.04 -9.73 13.04
C ASN A 145 -2.57 -9.53 13.17
N LYS A 146 -3.04 -8.68 14.10
CA LYS A 146 -4.47 -8.45 14.37
C LYS A 146 -5.25 -8.08 13.09
N LYS A 147 -4.69 -7.19 12.26
CA LYS A 147 -5.24 -6.75 10.97
C LYS A 147 -5.35 -7.91 9.99
N LYS A 148 -4.26 -8.65 9.73
CA LYS A 148 -4.25 -9.77 8.79
C LYS A 148 -5.20 -10.88 9.23
N LYS A 149 -5.30 -11.16 10.53
CA LYS A 149 -6.27 -12.09 11.09
C LYS A 149 -7.71 -11.70 10.72
N HIS A 150 -8.08 -10.45 11.01
CA HIS A 150 -9.40 -9.90 10.72
C HIS A 150 -9.74 -9.96 9.22
N GLU A 151 -8.83 -9.54 8.35
CA GLU A 151 -9.01 -9.59 6.89
C GLU A 151 -9.25 -11.02 6.37
N VAL A 152 -8.47 -12.00 6.87
CA VAL A 152 -8.58 -13.40 6.44
C VAL A 152 -9.84 -14.06 7.00
N GLU A 153 -10.22 -13.76 8.24
CA GLU A 153 -11.44 -14.29 8.88
C GLU A 153 -12.69 -13.86 8.10
N GLU A 154 -12.83 -12.56 7.84
CA GLU A 154 -14.01 -12.00 7.16
C GLU A 154 -14.04 -12.33 5.66
N PHE A 155 -12.92 -12.16 4.95
CA PHE A 155 -12.89 -12.38 3.50
C PHE A 155 -12.99 -13.87 3.12
N SER A 156 -12.46 -14.79 3.92
CA SER A 156 -12.66 -16.23 3.66
C SER A 156 -14.14 -16.62 3.79
N ARG A 157 -14.87 -16.06 4.76
CA ARG A 157 -16.32 -16.24 4.92
C ARG A 157 -17.11 -15.67 3.74
N TYR A 158 -16.73 -14.46 3.32
CA TYR A 158 -17.31 -13.81 2.15
C TYR A 158 -17.12 -14.65 0.88
N VAL A 159 -15.89 -15.07 0.60
CA VAL A 159 -15.53 -15.91 -0.56
C VAL A 159 -16.27 -17.25 -0.55
N ALA A 160 -16.46 -17.87 0.62
CA ALA A 160 -17.25 -19.10 0.74
C ALA A 160 -18.73 -18.88 0.37
N SER A 161 -19.38 -17.83 0.89
CA SER A 161 -20.78 -17.50 0.59
C SER A 161 -21.00 -17.03 -0.86
N LEU A 162 -20.02 -16.32 -1.43
CA LEU A 162 -20.01 -15.98 -2.85
C LEU A 162 -19.89 -17.24 -3.71
N SER A 163 -19.05 -18.21 -3.32
CA SER A 163 -18.94 -19.48 -4.04
C SER A 163 -20.29 -20.21 -4.14
N GLU A 164 -21.05 -20.24 -3.04
CA GLU A 164 -22.40 -20.82 -3.01
C GLU A 164 -23.36 -20.04 -3.91
N THR A 165 -23.35 -18.71 -3.82
CA THR A 165 -24.17 -17.82 -4.68
C THR A 165 -23.85 -18.01 -6.18
N VAL A 166 -22.58 -18.22 -6.55
CA VAL A 166 -22.17 -18.50 -7.94
C VAL A 166 -22.70 -19.85 -8.40
N ASN A 167 -22.55 -20.89 -7.58
CA ASN A 167 -23.07 -22.24 -7.88
C ASN A 167 -24.60 -22.21 -8.09
N GLU A 168 -25.35 -21.54 -7.21
CA GLU A 168 -26.81 -21.38 -7.32
C GLU A 168 -27.23 -20.64 -8.59
N ARG A 169 -26.56 -19.52 -8.92
CA ARG A 169 -26.93 -18.65 -10.05
C ARG A 169 -26.53 -19.16 -11.42
N ARG A 170 -25.54 -20.06 -11.49
CA ARG A 170 -25.08 -20.72 -12.73
C ARG A 170 -25.67 -22.12 -12.91
N GLY A 171 -25.98 -22.84 -11.84
CA GLY A 171 -26.26 -24.28 -11.88
C GLY A 171 -25.01 -25.14 -12.12
N GLU A 172 -23.83 -24.53 -12.19
CA GLU A 172 -22.53 -25.18 -12.38
C GLU A 172 -21.69 -24.99 -11.10
N PRO A 173 -21.22 -26.06 -10.44
CA PRO A 173 -20.39 -25.92 -9.26
C PRO A 173 -18.96 -25.47 -9.61
N LEU A 174 -18.44 -24.50 -8.86
CA LEU A 174 -17.01 -24.13 -8.89
C LEU A 174 -16.14 -25.33 -8.52
N SER A 175 -15.12 -25.61 -9.34
CA SER A 175 -14.13 -26.65 -9.07
C SER A 175 -12.98 -26.13 -8.18
N HIS A 176 -12.49 -24.92 -8.45
CA HIS A 176 -11.34 -24.32 -7.76
C HIS A 176 -11.50 -22.82 -7.51
N ILE A 177 -10.70 -22.30 -6.58
CA ILE A 177 -10.52 -20.87 -6.33
C ILE A 177 -9.05 -20.51 -6.61
N VAL A 178 -8.79 -19.49 -7.40
CA VAL A 178 -7.43 -19.00 -7.71
C VAL A 178 -7.10 -17.81 -6.81
N ASP A 179 -6.06 -17.90 -5.99
CA ASP A 179 -5.60 -16.83 -5.09
C ASP A 179 -4.51 -15.98 -5.77
N PHE A 180 -4.86 -14.76 -6.17
CA PHE A 180 -4.06 -13.88 -7.03
C PHE A 180 -3.05 -13.03 -6.24
N GLY A 181 -1.76 -13.36 -6.36
CA GLY A 181 -0.71 -12.74 -5.55
C GLY A 181 -0.78 -13.23 -4.10
N SER A 182 -0.96 -14.54 -3.94
CA SER A 182 -1.23 -15.23 -2.68
C SER A 182 -0.17 -14.98 -1.59
N GLY A 183 1.07 -14.65 -1.95
CA GLY A 183 2.16 -14.41 -1.01
C GLY A 183 2.38 -15.61 -0.07
N GLN A 184 2.08 -15.41 1.21
CA GLN A 184 2.19 -16.45 2.25
C GLN A 184 0.96 -17.40 2.32
N SER A 185 0.00 -17.24 1.41
CA SER A 185 -1.23 -18.03 1.27
C SER A 185 -2.05 -18.12 2.56
N TYR A 186 -2.19 -16.99 3.26
CA TYR A 186 -3.02 -16.91 4.46
C TYR A 186 -4.52 -17.10 4.14
N LEU A 187 -4.99 -16.54 3.02
CA LEU A 187 -6.36 -16.69 2.54
C LEU A 187 -6.59 -18.11 2.00
N GLY A 188 -5.76 -18.57 1.06
CA GLY A 188 -5.81 -19.92 0.51
C GLY A 188 -5.81 -21.02 1.58
N ARG A 189 -4.88 -20.97 2.55
CA ARG A 189 -4.83 -21.91 3.68
C ARG A 189 -6.14 -21.94 4.49
N MET A 190 -6.77 -20.78 4.72
CA MET A 190 -8.02 -20.74 5.47
C MET A 190 -9.18 -21.33 4.65
N LEU A 191 -9.28 -21.02 3.36
CA LEU A 191 -10.30 -21.56 2.46
C LEU A 191 -10.15 -23.07 2.22
N ALA A 192 -8.93 -23.61 2.20
CA ALA A 192 -8.68 -25.05 2.10
C ALA A 192 -8.96 -25.80 3.43
N SER A 193 -8.91 -25.11 4.55
CA SER A 193 -9.14 -25.70 5.88
C SER A 193 -10.62 -25.77 6.25
N SER A 194 -10.93 -26.48 7.33
CA SER A 194 -12.25 -26.40 7.98
C SER A 194 -12.57 -24.95 8.41
N PRO A 195 -13.80 -24.44 8.15
CA PRO A 195 -14.99 -25.18 7.70
C PRO A 195 -15.19 -25.26 6.18
N TYR A 196 -14.37 -24.59 5.36
CA TYR A 196 -14.70 -24.30 3.96
C TYR A 196 -14.27 -25.38 2.95
N HIS A 197 -13.15 -26.07 3.20
CA HIS A 197 -12.66 -27.21 2.41
C HIS A 197 -12.62 -26.99 0.88
N LYS A 198 -12.18 -25.81 0.42
CA LYS A 198 -12.07 -25.47 -1.01
C LYS A 198 -10.75 -25.97 -1.61
N HIS A 199 -10.70 -26.09 -2.94
CA HIS A 199 -9.48 -26.38 -3.69
C HIS A 199 -8.87 -25.09 -4.22
N ILE A 200 -7.64 -24.78 -3.82
CA ILE A 200 -7.00 -23.48 -4.08
C ILE A 200 -5.84 -23.61 -5.05
N ILE A 201 -5.78 -22.71 -6.04
CA ILE A 201 -4.64 -22.49 -6.93
C ILE A 201 -3.98 -21.18 -6.49
N ALA A 202 -2.91 -21.28 -5.71
CA ALA A 202 -2.20 -20.13 -5.15
C ALA A 202 -1.09 -19.67 -6.11
N ILE A 203 -1.31 -18.54 -6.80
CA ILE A 203 -0.35 -17.97 -7.74
C ILE A 203 0.49 -16.91 -7.01
N GLU A 204 1.81 -17.00 -7.12
CA GLU A 204 2.77 -16.05 -6.56
C GLU A 204 4.01 -15.98 -7.45
N ARG A 205 4.64 -14.81 -7.58
CA ARG A 205 5.80 -14.60 -8.46
C ARG A 205 7.16 -14.79 -7.77
N LYS A 206 7.19 -14.94 -6.45
CA LYS A 206 8.42 -15.13 -5.67
C LYS A 206 8.46 -16.48 -4.95
N HIS A 207 9.39 -17.35 -5.35
CA HIS A 207 9.69 -18.63 -4.69
C HIS A 207 9.79 -18.55 -3.16
N GLN A 208 10.35 -17.46 -2.63
CA GLN A 208 10.54 -17.26 -1.19
C GLN A 208 9.22 -17.27 -0.40
N TYR A 209 8.16 -16.66 -0.96
CA TYR A 209 6.85 -16.62 -0.30
C TYR A 209 6.15 -17.99 -0.38
N ILE A 210 6.22 -18.67 -1.53
CA ILE A 210 5.76 -20.06 -1.71
C ILE A 210 6.47 -21.01 -0.72
N SER A 211 7.80 -20.88 -0.58
CA SER A 211 8.61 -21.64 0.39
C SER A 211 8.19 -21.38 1.84
N GLY A 212 7.80 -20.14 2.18
CA GLY A 212 7.24 -19.79 3.49
C GLY A 212 5.85 -20.40 3.72
N ALA A 213 4.98 -20.32 2.72
CA ALA A 213 3.62 -20.84 2.77
C ALA A 213 3.59 -22.37 2.98
N ASN A 214 4.39 -23.12 2.22
CA ASN A 214 4.53 -24.57 2.37
C ASN A 214 4.94 -25.01 3.79
N ARG A 215 5.79 -24.23 4.49
CA ARG A 215 6.17 -24.52 5.89
C ARG A 215 5.00 -24.34 6.85
N MET A 216 4.12 -23.38 6.58
CA MET A 216 2.93 -23.13 7.41
C MET A 216 1.80 -24.13 7.14
N ASP A 217 1.72 -24.73 5.95
CA ASP A 217 0.69 -25.72 5.63
C ASP A 217 0.84 -27.05 6.39
N VAL A 218 2.07 -27.38 6.78
CA VAL A 218 2.36 -28.45 7.76
C VAL A 218 1.72 -28.14 9.10
N VAL A 219 1.83 -26.90 9.57
CA VAL A 219 1.22 -26.43 10.84
C VAL A 219 -0.31 -26.38 10.72
N ALA A 220 -0.81 -26.00 9.54
CA ALA A 220 -2.21 -26.01 9.16
C ALA A 220 -2.82 -27.42 9.04
N ARG A 221 -1.98 -28.47 8.95
CA ARG A 221 -2.36 -29.88 8.72
C ARG A 221 -2.98 -30.12 7.34
N LEU A 222 -2.62 -29.32 6.34
CA LEU A 222 -2.99 -29.53 4.94
C LEU A 222 -1.99 -30.46 4.24
N THR A 223 -0.73 -30.48 4.69
CA THR A 223 0.34 -31.35 4.16
C THR A 223 1.11 -32.06 5.28
N THR A 224 1.70 -33.22 4.98
CA THR A 224 2.69 -33.85 5.86
C THR A 224 4.07 -33.24 5.67
N GLU A 225 4.89 -33.20 6.71
CA GLU A 225 6.34 -32.94 6.54
C GLU A 225 6.95 -33.95 5.56
N GLU A 226 7.37 -33.47 4.40
CA GLU A 226 8.37 -34.16 3.61
C GLU A 226 9.68 -34.16 4.39
N LYS A 227 9.95 -35.29 5.06
CA LYS A 227 11.30 -35.57 5.56
C LYS A 227 12.22 -35.69 4.36
N LYS A 228 12.88 -34.58 3.99
CA LYS A 228 14.06 -34.59 3.12
C LYS A 228 14.97 -35.68 3.65
N LYS A 229 15.09 -36.78 2.89
CA LYS A 229 16.03 -37.85 3.21
C LYS A 229 17.42 -37.28 3.03
N THR A 230 17.96 -36.68 4.08
CA THR A 230 19.38 -36.36 4.15
C THR A 230 20.11 -37.69 4.06
N MET A 231 20.56 -38.04 2.84
CA MET A 231 21.54 -39.07 2.60
C MET A 231 22.80 -38.63 3.33
N HIS A 232 22.88 -38.97 4.61
CA HIS A 232 23.98 -38.59 5.47
C HIS A 232 25.22 -39.28 4.91
N ASN A 233 26.08 -38.47 4.28
CA ASN A 233 27.20 -38.96 3.49
C ASN A 233 28.30 -39.44 4.45
N ALA A 234 28.08 -40.58 5.10
CA ALA A 234 28.93 -41.18 6.13
C ALA A 234 30.36 -41.46 5.64
N LYS A 235 30.56 -41.43 4.32
CA LYS A 235 31.87 -41.53 3.66
C LYS A 235 32.70 -40.24 3.79
N LEU A 236 32.08 -39.05 3.83
CA LEU A 236 32.79 -37.76 3.88
C LEU A 236 33.34 -37.45 5.29
N ASN A 237 32.56 -37.75 6.33
CA ASN A 237 33.00 -37.57 7.73
C ASN A 237 34.03 -38.60 8.21
N LYS A 238 34.27 -39.67 7.44
CA LYS A 238 35.32 -40.66 7.74
C LYS A 238 36.69 -40.24 7.19
N LEU A 239 36.74 -39.52 6.06
CA LEU A 239 37.99 -38.95 5.53
C LEU A 239 38.51 -37.76 6.36
N LYS A 240 37.61 -36.92 6.92
CA LYS A 240 38.02 -35.77 7.77
C LYS A 240 38.58 -36.14 9.16
N LYS A 241 38.70 -37.44 9.51
CA LYS A 241 39.29 -37.93 10.77
C LYS A 241 40.64 -38.63 10.60
N GLN A 242 41.22 -38.63 9.41
CA GLN A 242 42.53 -39.25 9.13
C GLN A 242 43.43 -38.35 8.27
N CYS A 243 43.71 -37.14 8.76
CA CYS A 243 44.94 -36.43 8.42
C CYS A 243 45.28 -35.45 9.55
N SER A 244 46.07 -35.93 10.50
CA SER A 244 46.79 -35.11 11.48
C SER A 244 48.28 -35.33 11.23
N VAL A 245 49.05 -34.24 11.14
CA VAL A 245 50.49 -34.20 10.82
C VAL A 245 50.84 -34.43 9.34
N CYS A 246 50.97 -33.33 8.57
CA CYS A 246 52.24 -32.91 7.98
C CYS A 246 52.17 -31.48 7.41
N THR A 247 53.33 -30.85 7.27
CA THR A 247 53.57 -29.45 6.85
C THR A 247 53.84 -29.32 5.35
N ASP A 248 54.10 -28.07 4.92
CA ASP A 248 54.86 -27.64 3.73
C ASP A 248 54.08 -27.32 2.42
N THR A 249 53.96 -26.01 2.18
CA THR A 249 53.98 -25.31 0.88
C THR A 249 55.40 -25.39 0.24
N PRO A 250 55.70 -24.89 -1.00
CA PRO A 250 54.96 -23.97 -1.90
C PRO A 250 54.83 -24.55 -3.35
N GLU A 251 54.66 -23.85 -4.49
CA GLU A 251 54.53 -22.42 -4.85
C GLU A 251 53.85 -22.25 -6.24
N LEU A 252 53.46 -21.02 -6.62
CA LEU A 252 53.74 -20.41 -7.95
C LEU A 252 53.20 -18.96 -8.01
N GLY A 253 54.09 -17.97 -7.90
CA GLY A 253 53.89 -16.57 -8.35
C GLY A 253 54.59 -16.33 -9.70
N PRO A 254 55.02 -15.09 -10.06
CA PRO A 254 54.91 -13.79 -9.36
C PRO A 254 53.97 -12.83 -10.15
N ASP A 255 53.96 -11.48 -10.12
CA ASP A 255 54.64 -10.34 -9.43
C ASP A 255 53.64 -9.13 -9.49
N LEU A 256 53.82 -7.90 -8.98
CA LEU A 256 54.91 -7.16 -8.32
C LEU A 256 54.32 -6.22 -7.22
N ASN A 257 54.98 -5.12 -6.85
CA ASN A 257 54.61 -4.21 -5.73
C ASN A 257 55.20 -2.76 -5.99
N PRO A 258 55.30 -1.74 -5.07
CA PRO A 258 55.22 -1.76 -3.59
C PRO A 258 54.58 -0.53 -2.84
N SER A 259 54.46 -0.69 -1.50
CA SER A 259 54.61 0.31 -0.40
C SER A 259 53.56 1.46 -0.21
N GLU A 260 53.24 1.93 1.01
CA GLU A 260 53.75 1.61 2.37
C GLU A 260 52.75 1.96 3.50
N LYS A 261 52.94 1.38 4.70
CA LYS A 261 52.30 1.76 5.99
C LYS A 261 53.23 1.41 7.16
N PRO A 262 53.28 2.27 8.19
CA PRO A 262 53.40 1.84 9.59
C PRO A 262 52.37 2.59 10.49
N GLU A 263 52.09 2.27 11.76
CA GLU A 263 52.23 1.09 12.62
C GLU A 263 51.25 1.31 13.82
N ALA A 264 51.01 0.29 14.65
CA ALA A 264 50.31 0.44 15.94
C ALA A 264 51.30 0.15 17.10
N PRO A 265 50.99 0.56 18.35
CA PRO A 265 50.67 -0.47 19.34
C PRO A 265 49.59 -0.08 20.39
N SER A 266 49.44 -0.94 21.39
CA SER A 266 48.22 -1.29 22.14
C SER A 266 48.21 -0.87 23.64
N LEU A 267 47.24 -1.45 24.40
CA LEU A 267 47.05 -1.50 25.88
C LEU A 267 46.06 -0.45 26.45
N GLY A 268 45.14 -0.77 27.40
CA GLY A 268 44.72 -2.07 27.94
C GLY A 268 43.73 -1.98 29.14
N VAL A 269 42.84 -2.98 29.26
CA VAL A 269 42.16 -3.53 30.48
C VAL A 269 41.49 -2.61 31.53
N GLY A 270 40.20 -2.87 31.84
CA GLY A 270 39.63 -2.63 33.19
C GLY A 270 38.11 -2.39 33.29
N ALA A 271 37.35 -3.34 33.85
CA ALA A 271 35.98 -3.14 34.35
C ALA A 271 36.00 -2.91 35.89
N PRO A 272 34.94 -2.34 36.52
CA PRO A 272 33.97 -3.23 37.20
C PRO A 272 32.51 -2.71 37.42
N LEU A 273 31.58 -3.66 37.53
CA LEU A 273 30.39 -3.77 38.44
C LEU A 273 29.26 -2.69 38.48
N GLY A 274 28.00 -3.17 38.54
CA GLY A 274 26.77 -2.38 38.86
C GLY A 274 26.46 -2.32 40.36
N PRO A 275 25.19 -2.29 40.86
CA PRO A 275 23.89 -2.48 40.17
C PRO A 275 22.77 -1.47 40.57
N SER A 276 21.55 -1.60 40.00
CA SER A 276 20.30 -1.79 40.77
C SER A 276 19.07 -1.98 39.86
N ASP A 277 18.15 -2.86 40.27
CA ASP A 277 16.86 -3.09 39.62
C ASP A 277 15.84 -2.01 39.98
N ALA A 278 15.06 -1.56 38.99
CA ALA A 278 13.75 -0.93 39.20
C ALA A 278 12.83 -1.23 38.01
N VAL A 279 11.78 -2.02 38.26
CA VAL A 279 10.67 -2.24 37.29
C VAL A 279 9.65 -1.13 37.48
N PRO A 280 9.16 -0.51 36.39
CA PRO A 280 7.72 -0.29 36.28
C PRO A 280 7.13 -0.66 34.90
N GLU A 281 6.03 -1.39 34.97
CA GLU A 281 4.76 -1.28 34.23
C GLU A 281 4.72 -1.03 32.69
N GLU A 282 3.85 -1.79 32.01
CA GLU A 282 3.53 -1.63 30.58
C GLU A 282 2.78 -0.32 30.27
N PRO A 283 3.06 0.31 29.12
CA PRO A 283 2.10 1.11 28.39
C PRO A 283 1.58 0.39 27.12
N ALA A 284 0.32 0.69 26.80
CA ALA A 284 -0.47 0.05 25.74
C ALA A 284 -0.11 0.51 24.30
N GLY A 285 -0.68 -0.20 23.31
CA GLY A 285 -1.05 0.41 22.03
C GLY A 285 0.04 0.52 20.97
N GLN A 286 0.47 -0.62 20.40
CA GLN A 286 1.17 -0.61 19.11
C GLN A 286 0.17 -0.49 17.96
N ASP A 287 -0.03 0.73 17.45
CA ASP A 287 -0.72 0.98 16.18
C ASP A 287 0.23 1.52 15.09
N GLU A 288 -0.03 1.07 13.85
CA GLU A 288 0.95 1.01 12.76
C GLU A 288 0.57 1.84 11.53
N ASP A 289 0.27 3.15 11.67
CA ASP A 289 0.01 4.01 10.49
C ASP A 289 1.30 4.55 9.83
N THR A 290 2.32 3.69 9.72
CA THR A 290 3.65 4.04 9.17
C THR A 290 3.94 3.29 7.84
N THR A 291 3.03 2.43 7.39
CA THR A 291 3.25 1.52 6.25
C THR A 291 3.40 2.23 4.89
N ILE A 292 2.90 3.47 4.75
CA ILE A 292 2.94 4.22 3.48
C ILE A 292 4.39 4.67 3.13
N SER A 293 5.30 4.75 4.11
CA SER A 293 6.71 5.14 3.85
C SER A 293 7.64 3.96 3.47
N ASN A 294 7.15 2.72 3.44
CA ASN A 294 7.96 1.49 3.28
C ASN A 294 7.86 0.87 1.87
N MET A 295 7.91 1.68 0.80
CA MET A 295 7.92 1.19 -0.59
C MET A 295 8.93 1.90 -1.51
N LEU A 296 10.06 2.35 -0.96
CA LEU A 296 11.24 2.82 -1.70
C LEU A 296 12.51 2.38 -0.96
N GLY A 297 13.29 1.48 -1.55
CA GLY A 297 14.55 0.98 -1.01
C GLY A 297 14.71 -0.54 -1.19
N ASP A 298 15.86 -0.95 -1.70
CA ASP A 298 16.21 -2.35 -1.93
C ASP A 298 16.25 -3.17 -0.62
N MET A 299 15.88 -4.45 -0.72
CA MET A 299 16.02 -5.40 0.39
C MET A 299 17.34 -6.17 0.28
N THR A 300 18.42 -5.65 0.86
CA THR A 300 19.53 -6.49 1.30
C THR A 300 19.19 -7.09 2.66
N LEU A 301 19.08 -8.42 2.70
CA LEU A 301 18.92 -9.17 3.95
C LEU A 301 20.30 -9.32 4.59
N GLU A 302 20.53 -8.67 5.74
CA GLU A 302 21.59 -9.07 6.65
C GLU A 302 21.03 -9.99 7.73
N ALA A 303 21.79 -11.04 8.02
CA ALA A 303 21.51 -11.97 9.10
C ALA A 303 22.49 -11.70 10.23
N ASP A 304 21.97 -11.40 11.42
CA ASP A 304 22.39 -12.03 12.67
C ASP A 304 21.58 -11.46 13.84
N ASP A 305 21.01 -12.37 14.65
CA ASP A 305 20.83 -12.20 16.10
C ASP A 305 20.30 -13.52 16.69
N VAL A 306 21.23 -14.46 16.92
CA VAL A 306 20.99 -15.67 17.72
C VAL A 306 21.89 -15.59 18.94
N LEU A 307 21.38 -14.99 20.01
CA LEU A 307 22.02 -15.08 21.33
C LEU A 307 21.40 -16.22 22.14
N ASP A 308 22.28 -17.14 22.54
CA ASP A 308 21.97 -18.39 23.21
C ASP A 308 21.56 -18.19 24.68
N SER A 309 20.39 -18.68 25.07
CA SER A 309 19.94 -18.68 26.47
C SER A 309 19.84 -20.12 27.00
N THR A 310 20.88 -20.58 27.70
CA THR A 310 21.04 -21.96 28.17
C THR A 310 20.23 -22.29 29.44
N TYR A 311 18.90 -22.33 29.34
CA TYR A 311 18.02 -22.84 30.40
C TYR A 311 17.59 -24.30 30.17
N ARG A 312 18.26 -25.24 30.84
CA ARG A 312 17.85 -26.66 30.87
C ARG A 312 16.57 -26.84 31.69
N LYS A 313 15.45 -27.13 31.03
CA LYS A 313 14.23 -27.63 31.70
C LYS A 313 14.34 -29.13 32.03
N PRO A 314 13.78 -29.61 33.15
CA PRO A 314 13.84 -31.02 33.53
C PRO A 314 13.03 -31.91 32.58
N HIS A 315 13.51 -33.15 32.39
CA HIS A 315 13.04 -34.08 31.37
C HIS A 315 11.76 -34.78 31.80
N VAL A 316 10.60 -34.36 31.26
CA VAL A 316 9.36 -35.13 31.36
C VAL A 316 9.36 -36.23 30.28
N PRO A 317 8.98 -37.49 30.56
CA PRO A 317 8.86 -38.52 29.53
C PRO A 317 7.78 -38.15 28.50
N HIS A 318 8.20 -37.93 27.24
CA HIS A 318 7.28 -37.54 26.19
C HIS A 318 6.49 -38.75 25.68
N VAL A 319 5.28 -38.96 26.20
CA VAL A 319 4.31 -39.87 25.56
C VAL A 319 4.07 -39.37 24.13
N PRO A 320 4.17 -40.21 23.09
CA PRO A 320 3.93 -39.76 21.72
C PRO A 320 2.49 -39.30 21.57
N LYS A 321 2.28 -37.98 21.39
CA LYS A 321 0.97 -37.48 20.95
C LYS A 321 0.70 -38.09 19.57
N ALA A 322 -0.48 -38.67 19.40
CA ALA A 322 -0.90 -39.22 18.12
C ALA A 322 -0.71 -38.16 17.02
N ARG A 323 -0.12 -38.55 15.89
CA ARG A 323 0.12 -37.61 14.78
C ARG A 323 -1.22 -36.98 14.38
N PRO A 324 -1.33 -35.64 14.28
CA PRO A 324 -2.56 -35.03 13.80
C PRO A 324 -2.86 -35.57 12.40
N LYS A 325 -4.11 -35.98 12.17
CA LYS A 325 -4.57 -36.36 10.84
C LYS A 325 -4.50 -35.12 9.94
N VAL A 326 -3.99 -35.31 8.72
CA VAL A 326 -4.06 -34.31 7.65
C VAL A 326 -5.51 -34.20 7.21
N ASP A 327 -6.01 -32.99 7.01
CA ASP A 327 -7.34 -32.76 6.44
C ASP A 327 -7.21 -32.65 4.93
N THR A 328 -7.62 -33.70 4.22
CA THR A 328 -7.47 -33.80 2.76
C THR A 328 -8.72 -33.36 2.00
N ARG A 329 -9.68 -32.69 2.66
CA ARG A 329 -10.95 -32.29 2.05
C ARG A 329 -10.82 -31.03 1.20
N GLY A 330 -9.97 -30.09 1.61
CA GLY A 330 -9.51 -28.99 0.76
C GLY A 330 -8.03 -29.14 0.43
N THR A 331 -7.55 -28.38 -0.55
CA THR A 331 -6.17 -28.47 -1.06
C THR A 331 -5.62 -27.10 -1.41
N VAL A 332 -4.30 -26.95 -1.39
CA VAL A 332 -3.60 -25.75 -1.89
C VAL A 332 -2.49 -26.20 -2.84
N SER A 333 -2.60 -25.80 -4.11
CA SER A 333 -1.60 -26.01 -5.15
C SER A 333 -0.88 -24.70 -5.41
N TYR A 334 0.44 -24.65 -5.19
CA TYR A 334 1.25 -23.45 -5.42
C TYR A 334 1.82 -23.42 -6.83
N ILE A 335 1.75 -22.25 -7.47
CA ILE A 335 2.29 -22.02 -8.81
C ILE A 335 3.16 -20.76 -8.78
N GLU A 336 4.42 -20.92 -9.16
CA GLU A 336 5.33 -19.81 -9.34
C GLU A 336 5.12 -19.19 -10.74
N HIS A 337 4.45 -18.04 -10.80
CA HIS A 337 4.15 -17.35 -12.05
C HIS A 337 3.99 -15.85 -11.87
N ASN A 338 4.51 -15.07 -12.82
CA ASN A 338 4.39 -13.61 -12.86
C ASN A 338 3.26 -13.17 -13.80
N ILE A 339 2.07 -12.91 -13.25
CA ILE A 339 0.85 -12.59 -14.00
C ILE A 339 1.00 -11.25 -14.76
N GLN A 340 1.00 -11.30 -16.09
CA GLN A 340 1.26 -10.12 -16.94
C GLN A 340 0.01 -9.43 -17.50
N ASP A 341 -1.06 -10.17 -17.76
CA ASP A 341 -2.24 -9.65 -18.49
C ASP A 341 -3.59 -10.10 -17.89
N GLY A 342 -3.62 -11.25 -17.23
CA GLY A 342 -4.81 -11.90 -16.70
C GLY A 342 -5.21 -13.17 -17.44
N TYR A 343 -4.47 -13.63 -18.44
CA TYR A 343 -4.71 -14.94 -19.08
C TYR A 343 -4.18 -16.08 -18.20
N LEU A 344 -5.00 -17.10 -17.98
CA LEU A 344 -4.83 -18.13 -16.96
C LEU A 344 -5.13 -19.55 -17.44
N GLU A 345 -5.73 -19.74 -18.62
CA GLU A 345 -6.14 -21.08 -19.08
C GLU A 345 -5.03 -22.14 -18.98
N PRO A 346 -3.76 -21.89 -19.38
CA PRO A 346 -2.70 -22.90 -19.26
C PRO A 346 -2.37 -23.27 -17.80
N ILE A 347 -2.55 -22.32 -16.88
CA ILE A 347 -2.33 -22.51 -15.44
C ILE A 347 -3.49 -23.31 -14.82
N ILE A 348 -4.72 -23.01 -15.24
CA ILE A 348 -5.93 -23.70 -14.77
C ILE A 348 -5.94 -25.14 -15.28
N GLU A 349 -5.69 -25.36 -16.57
CA GLU A 349 -5.66 -26.69 -17.17
C GLU A 349 -4.61 -27.60 -16.51
N HIS A 350 -3.39 -27.09 -16.29
CA HIS A 350 -2.30 -27.84 -15.65
C HIS A 350 -2.66 -28.39 -14.25
N VAL A 351 -3.50 -27.68 -13.47
CA VAL A 351 -3.93 -28.15 -12.16
C VAL A 351 -5.19 -29.01 -12.22
N VAL A 352 -6.17 -28.62 -13.05
CA VAL A 352 -7.51 -29.24 -13.05
C VAL A 352 -7.52 -30.55 -13.82
N ASP A 353 -6.77 -30.66 -14.92
CA ASP A 353 -6.65 -31.89 -15.70
C ASP A 353 -5.19 -32.20 -16.05
N PRO A 354 -4.40 -32.78 -15.13
CA PRO A 354 -3.00 -33.14 -15.35
C PRO A 354 -2.83 -34.37 -16.27
N LYS A 355 -3.44 -34.33 -17.47
CA LYS A 355 -3.34 -35.32 -18.55
C LYS A 355 -2.08 -35.19 -19.40
N THR A 356 -1.01 -34.67 -18.82
CA THR A 356 0.35 -34.96 -19.31
C THR A 356 1.26 -35.17 -18.12
N SER A 357 1.81 -36.38 -17.97
CA SER A 357 2.87 -36.66 -17.02
C SER A 357 4.16 -36.00 -17.49
N VAL A 358 4.29 -34.69 -17.28
CA VAL A 358 5.57 -34.00 -17.37
C VAL A 358 6.40 -34.46 -16.17
N GLU A 359 7.39 -35.32 -16.45
CA GLU A 359 8.33 -35.77 -15.44
C GLU A 359 8.93 -34.56 -14.70
N THR A 360 8.91 -34.57 -13.37
CA THR A 360 9.57 -33.55 -12.56
C THR A 360 11.09 -33.62 -12.74
N ARG A 361 11.59 -32.95 -13.78
CA ARG A 361 13.03 -32.77 -14.01
C ARG A 361 13.49 -31.47 -13.37
N THR A 362 14.65 -31.56 -12.73
CA THR A 362 15.21 -30.54 -11.86
C THR A 362 15.61 -29.28 -12.59
N SER A 363 15.21 -28.13 -12.03
CA SER A 363 15.80 -26.79 -12.17
C SER A 363 15.87 -26.14 -13.55
N THR A 364 15.32 -24.91 -13.61
CA THR A 364 15.66 -23.83 -14.54
C THR A 364 15.52 -24.12 -16.03
N GLU A 365 14.30 -23.99 -16.55
CA GLU A 365 14.02 -23.49 -17.90
C GLU A 365 12.58 -22.93 -17.96
N GLU A 366 12.35 -21.93 -18.81
CA GLU A 366 11.05 -21.24 -18.91
C GLU A 366 10.01 -22.13 -19.62
N VAL A 367 8.76 -22.09 -19.17
CA VAL A 367 7.69 -22.92 -19.73
C VAL A 367 7.20 -22.35 -21.06
N ILE A 368 7.85 -22.75 -22.16
CA ILE A 368 7.40 -22.46 -23.53
C ILE A 368 6.35 -23.50 -23.92
N ILE A 369 5.08 -23.12 -23.84
CA ILE A 369 3.94 -23.96 -24.26
C ILE A 369 3.75 -23.82 -25.77
N GLN A 370 3.86 -24.93 -26.51
CA GLN A 370 3.49 -24.96 -27.93
C GLN A 370 1.97 -25.13 -28.08
N PRO A 371 1.30 -24.43 -29.01
CA PRO A 371 -0.13 -24.53 -29.20
C PRO A 371 -0.50 -25.73 -30.08
N GLU A 372 -0.74 -26.88 -29.46
CA GLU A 372 -1.62 -27.90 -30.04
C GLU A 372 -3.09 -27.57 -29.70
N GLU A 373 -4.04 -28.03 -30.52
CA GLU A 373 -5.47 -27.70 -30.38
C GLU A 373 -6.10 -28.32 -29.11
N MET A 374 -5.90 -27.65 -27.97
CA MET A 374 -6.45 -28.04 -26.68
C MET A 374 -7.98 -27.97 -26.69
N LYS A 375 -8.62 -29.04 -26.23
CA LYS A 375 -10.06 -29.02 -25.94
C LYS A 375 -10.29 -28.06 -24.77
N PRO A 376 -11.31 -27.18 -24.82
CA PRO A 376 -11.58 -26.27 -23.71
C PRO A 376 -11.80 -27.05 -22.42
N SER A 377 -11.04 -26.67 -21.38
CA SER A 377 -11.16 -27.25 -20.05
C SER A 377 -12.56 -27.04 -19.50
N ASP A 378 -13.15 -28.06 -18.85
CA ASP A 378 -14.43 -27.91 -18.15
C ASP A 378 -14.25 -27.32 -16.74
N ALA A 379 -13.09 -26.71 -16.46
CA ALA A 379 -12.86 -25.98 -15.24
C ALA A 379 -13.88 -24.83 -15.08
N ARG A 380 -14.34 -24.64 -13.84
CA ARG A 380 -15.17 -23.50 -13.44
C ARG A 380 -14.51 -22.91 -12.20
N VAL A 381 -13.73 -21.86 -12.36
CA VAL A 381 -12.92 -21.28 -11.29
C VAL A 381 -13.38 -19.89 -10.92
N MET A 382 -13.14 -19.52 -9.66
CA MET A 382 -13.30 -18.16 -9.17
C MET A 382 -11.94 -17.57 -8.83
N VAL A 383 -11.61 -16.38 -9.35
CA VAL A 383 -10.35 -15.70 -9.01
C VAL A 383 -10.60 -14.73 -7.85
N VAL A 384 -9.82 -14.84 -6.77
CA VAL A 384 -9.92 -13.97 -5.60
C VAL A 384 -8.60 -13.31 -5.30
N SER A 385 -8.62 -12.15 -4.65
CA SER A 385 -7.41 -11.60 -4.06
C SER A 385 -7.65 -10.74 -2.82
N LEU A 386 -6.67 -10.75 -1.93
CA LEU A 386 -6.63 -9.94 -0.73
C LEU A 386 -5.37 -9.07 -0.74
N HIS A 387 -5.54 -7.79 -1.12
CA HIS A 387 -4.48 -6.78 -1.31
C HIS A 387 -3.62 -6.98 -2.57
N SER A 388 -4.24 -7.16 -3.74
CA SER A 388 -3.53 -7.02 -5.01
C SER A 388 -3.02 -5.58 -5.20
N CYS A 389 -1.73 -5.46 -5.50
CA CYS A 389 -1.03 -4.18 -5.69
C CYS A 389 -1.09 -3.71 -7.15
N GLY A 390 -1.28 -2.40 -7.38
CA GLY A 390 -1.21 -1.80 -8.71
C GLY A 390 -2.08 -2.51 -9.76
N ASN A 391 -1.49 -2.79 -10.92
CA ASN A 391 -2.14 -3.42 -12.07
C ASN A 391 -2.56 -4.88 -11.83
N LEU A 392 -2.13 -5.55 -10.74
CA LEU A 392 -2.54 -6.93 -10.47
C LEU A 392 -4.07 -7.06 -10.28
N VAL A 393 -4.72 -6.01 -9.76
CA VAL A 393 -6.20 -5.92 -9.73
C VAL A 393 -6.76 -5.90 -11.15
N HIS A 394 -6.15 -5.14 -12.05
CA HIS A 394 -6.58 -5.01 -13.44
C HIS A 394 -6.42 -6.34 -14.20
N HIS A 395 -5.37 -7.11 -13.90
CA HIS A 395 -5.16 -8.44 -14.47
C HIS A 395 -6.19 -9.44 -13.94
N GLY A 396 -6.55 -9.37 -12.66
CA GLY A 396 -7.63 -10.21 -12.10
C GLY A 396 -9.02 -9.86 -12.66
N LEU A 397 -9.32 -8.57 -12.88
CA LEU A 397 -10.56 -8.13 -13.55
C LEU A 397 -10.60 -8.60 -15.01
N ARG A 398 -9.49 -8.43 -15.75
CA ARG A 398 -9.33 -8.98 -17.10
C ARG A 398 -9.47 -10.50 -17.12
N SER A 399 -9.06 -11.21 -16.07
CA SER A 399 -9.16 -12.67 -16.03
C SER A 399 -10.59 -13.20 -16.15
N LEU A 400 -11.60 -12.47 -15.66
CA LEU A 400 -13.01 -12.83 -15.88
C LEU A 400 -13.39 -12.76 -17.35
N VAL A 401 -12.85 -11.79 -18.09
CA VAL A 401 -13.22 -11.52 -19.49
C VAL A 401 -12.45 -12.44 -20.43
N LEU A 402 -11.15 -12.64 -20.20
CA LEU A 402 -10.23 -13.34 -21.09
C LEU A 402 -10.33 -14.87 -21.05
N ASN A 403 -10.69 -15.45 -19.90
CA ASN A 403 -10.59 -16.90 -19.67
C ASN A 403 -11.99 -17.55 -19.61
N PRO A 404 -12.39 -18.40 -20.58
CA PRO A 404 -13.60 -19.22 -20.49
C PRO A 404 -13.80 -19.91 -19.12
N SER A 405 -12.74 -20.48 -18.54
CA SER A 405 -12.77 -21.23 -17.27
C SER A 405 -13.06 -20.35 -16.03
N VAL A 406 -12.75 -19.05 -16.09
CA VAL A 406 -13.02 -18.12 -14.97
C VAL A 406 -14.46 -17.64 -15.06
N VAL A 407 -15.29 -18.02 -14.08
CA VAL A 407 -16.73 -17.69 -14.05
C VAL A 407 -17.14 -16.70 -12.98
N ALA A 408 -16.27 -16.41 -12.02
CA ALA A 408 -16.48 -15.37 -11.02
C ALA A 408 -15.16 -14.76 -10.54
N ILE A 409 -15.23 -13.55 -9.99
CA ILE A 409 -14.09 -12.90 -9.32
C ILE A 409 -14.51 -12.16 -8.04
N ALA A 410 -13.57 -12.03 -7.09
CA ALA A 410 -13.68 -11.14 -5.94
C ALA A 410 -12.31 -10.51 -5.62
N MET A 411 -12.12 -9.25 -6.04
CA MET A 411 -10.80 -8.61 -6.08
C MET A 411 -10.70 -7.45 -5.08
N ILE A 412 -9.71 -7.47 -4.18
CA ILE A 412 -9.43 -6.36 -3.25
C ILE A 412 -8.10 -5.68 -3.62
N GLY A 413 -8.17 -4.40 -3.98
CA GLY A 413 -7.02 -3.56 -4.28
C GLY A 413 -6.47 -2.82 -3.06
N CYS A 414 -5.15 -2.60 -3.02
CA CYS A 414 -4.50 -1.97 -1.85
C CYS A 414 -3.53 -0.82 -2.16
N CYS A 415 -2.73 -0.93 -3.23
CA CYS A 415 -1.58 -0.05 -3.51
C CYS A 415 -1.75 0.68 -4.85
N TYR A 416 -2.60 1.70 -4.87
CA TYR A 416 -2.83 2.58 -6.03
C TYR A 416 -1.56 3.34 -6.47
N ASN A 417 -0.62 3.64 -5.56
CA ASN A 417 0.69 4.21 -5.91
C ASN A 417 1.55 3.33 -6.85
N LEU A 418 1.26 2.03 -6.93
CA LEU A 418 1.88 1.06 -7.83
C LEU A 418 1.07 0.83 -9.12
N LEU A 419 -0.04 1.54 -9.29
CA LEU A 419 -0.81 1.58 -10.52
C LEU A 419 -0.09 2.48 -11.55
N THR A 420 -0.10 2.09 -12.81
CA THR A 420 0.42 2.89 -13.94
C THR A 420 -0.70 3.65 -14.63
N GLU A 421 -0.37 4.63 -15.49
CA GLU A 421 -1.36 5.33 -16.32
C GLU A 421 -1.36 4.76 -17.74
N ARG A 422 -2.55 4.46 -18.25
CA ARG A 422 -2.80 4.20 -19.68
C ARG A 422 -2.74 5.48 -20.50
N LEU A 423 -3.22 6.59 -19.93
CA LEU A 423 -3.30 7.89 -20.59
C LEU A 423 -2.11 8.76 -20.21
N GLY A 424 -1.56 9.48 -21.18
CA GLY A 424 -0.46 10.42 -20.96
C GLY A 424 -0.63 11.76 -21.68
N PRO A 425 0.26 12.73 -21.36
CA PRO A 425 0.71 12.93 -19.99
C PRO A 425 -0.50 13.21 -19.07
N ALA A 426 -0.35 12.98 -17.77
CA ALA A 426 -1.36 13.34 -16.75
C ALA A 426 -1.37 14.87 -16.45
N THR A 427 -1.46 15.68 -17.51
CA THR A 427 -1.54 17.14 -17.43
C THR A 427 -2.98 17.62 -17.22
N TYR A 428 -3.10 18.59 -16.31
CA TYR A 428 -4.29 19.43 -16.15
C TYR A 428 -3.91 20.86 -16.56
N LYS A 429 -4.79 21.56 -17.29
CA LYS A 429 -4.62 22.99 -17.63
C LYS A 429 -4.96 23.89 -16.44
N ILE A 430 -4.23 23.71 -15.34
CA ILE A 430 -4.50 24.31 -14.03
C ILE A 430 -3.19 24.92 -13.51
N PRO A 431 -3.22 26.04 -12.76
CA PRO A 431 -2.02 26.59 -12.13
C PRO A 431 -1.21 25.52 -11.40
N ILE A 432 0.05 25.35 -11.79
CA ILE A 432 0.91 24.30 -11.27
C ILE A 432 1.37 24.67 -9.85
N LEU A 433 0.89 23.91 -8.85
CA LEU A 433 1.18 24.17 -7.43
C LEU A 433 2.36 23.33 -6.87
N ARG A 434 3.26 22.89 -7.76
CA ARG A 434 4.40 22.01 -7.43
C ARG A 434 5.58 22.18 -8.39
N SER A 435 6.76 21.83 -7.92
CA SER A 435 7.94 21.63 -8.75
C SER A 435 7.85 20.38 -9.65
N ALA A 436 8.64 20.40 -10.72
CA ALA A 436 8.90 19.23 -11.55
C ALA A 436 9.71 18.17 -10.77
N HIS A 437 9.38 16.89 -10.95
CA HIS A 437 10.05 15.79 -10.24
C HIS A 437 10.22 14.59 -11.20
N PRO A 438 11.39 13.93 -11.29
CA PRO A 438 11.64 12.85 -12.26
C PRO A 438 10.58 11.74 -12.22
N ARG A 439 10.25 11.24 -11.03
CA ARG A 439 9.16 10.25 -10.83
C ARG A 439 7.78 10.72 -11.34
N LEU A 440 7.44 12.01 -11.25
CA LEU A 440 6.17 12.54 -11.75
C LEU A 440 6.09 12.43 -13.28
N LYS A 441 7.17 12.84 -13.96
CA LYS A 441 7.32 12.75 -15.42
C LYS A 441 7.29 11.29 -15.88
N GLN A 442 8.12 10.43 -15.28
CA GLN A 442 8.17 9.00 -15.58
C GLN A 442 6.82 8.29 -15.41
N THR A 443 6.10 8.55 -14.31
CA THR A 443 4.84 7.84 -14.01
C THR A 443 3.61 8.41 -14.73
N GLY A 444 3.63 9.70 -15.11
CA GLY A 444 2.56 10.33 -15.86
C GLY A 444 2.64 10.15 -17.38
N SER A 445 3.80 9.72 -17.91
CA SER A 445 4.03 9.41 -19.33
C SER A 445 4.28 7.92 -19.57
N SER A 446 3.64 7.04 -18.79
CA SER A 446 3.86 5.59 -18.86
C SER A 446 3.13 4.88 -20.00
N TRP A 447 1.97 5.40 -20.44
CA TRP A 447 1.18 4.88 -21.58
C TRP A 447 0.90 3.37 -21.53
N ASP A 448 0.69 2.83 -20.33
CA ASP A 448 0.58 1.40 -20.09
C ASP A 448 -0.84 0.88 -20.43
N PRO A 449 -1.03 -0.03 -21.41
CA PRO A 449 -2.35 -0.55 -21.77
C PRO A 449 -3.04 -1.33 -20.61
N HIS A 450 -2.31 -1.73 -19.57
CA HIS A 450 -2.80 -2.38 -18.36
C HIS A 450 -3.04 -1.39 -17.20
N GLY A 451 -2.60 -0.13 -17.34
CA GLY A 451 -2.78 0.94 -16.38
C GLY A 451 -4.23 1.46 -16.28
N PHE A 452 -4.39 2.55 -15.53
CA PHE A 452 -5.64 3.29 -15.35
C PHE A 452 -5.85 4.35 -16.45
N PRO A 453 -7.08 4.60 -16.93
CA PRO A 453 -8.31 3.86 -16.63
C PRO A 453 -8.41 2.54 -17.41
N MET A 454 -9.20 1.60 -16.88
CA MET A 454 -9.54 0.35 -17.55
C MET A 454 -10.69 0.52 -18.54
N SER A 455 -11.76 1.22 -18.12
CA SER A 455 -13.03 1.33 -18.83
C SER A 455 -12.98 2.33 -19.99
N LYS A 456 -13.74 2.07 -21.04
CA LYS A 456 -13.89 2.99 -22.18
C LYS A 456 -14.63 4.25 -21.79
N LEU A 457 -15.59 4.19 -20.88
CA LEU A 457 -16.23 5.40 -20.36
C LEU A 457 -15.23 6.38 -19.74
N TYR A 458 -14.25 5.90 -18.97
CA TYR A 458 -13.22 6.75 -18.35
C TYR A 458 -12.09 7.12 -19.32
N GLU A 459 -11.75 6.25 -20.27
CA GLU A 459 -10.74 6.49 -21.30
C GLU A 459 -11.17 7.58 -22.30
N ASP A 460 -12.45 7.56 -22.70
CA ASP A 460 -13.02 8.46 -23.71
C ASP A 460 -13.79 9.66 -23.14
N TYR A 461 -13.91 9.79 -21.81
CA TYR A 461 -14.60 10.92 -21.15
C TYR A 461 -14.10 12.27 -21.65
N GLN A 462 -15.01 13.19 -22.00
CA GLN A 462 -14.66 14.51 -22.50
C GLN A 462 -15.02 15.58 -21.46
N ALA A 463 -13.99 16.13 -20.81
CA ALA A 463 -14.12 17.32 -19.96
C ALA A 463 -13.77 18.59 -20.75
N LYS A 464 -14.12 19.75 -20.22
CA LYS A 464 -13.78 21.07 -20.83
C LYS A 464 -12.28 21.28 -21.04
N THR A 465 -11.44 20.64 -20.21
CA THR A 465 -10.00 20.88 -20.11
C THR A 465 -9.13 19.70 -20.55
N THR A 466 -9.66 18.46 -20.56
CA THR A 466 -8.92 17.22 -20.85
C THR A 466 -9.81 16.14 -21.47
N LYS A 467 -9.21 15.24 -22.25
CA LYS A 467 -9.79 13.94 -22.61
C LYS A 467 -9.30 12.85 -21.67
N GLY A 468 -10.22 12.04 -21.18
CA GLY A 468 -10.04 10.91 -20.28
C GLY A 468 -9.71 11.36 -18.85
N LEU A 469 -10.07 10.52 -17.87
CA LEU A 469 -9.64 10.74 -16.49
C LEU A 469 -8.21 10.20 -16.31
N LYS A 470 -7.31 11.05 -15.81
CA LYS A 470 -5.89 10.73 -15.61
C LYS A 470 -5.51 11.02 -14.15
N LEU A 471 -4.74 10.15 -13.53
CA LEU A 471 -4.27 10.36 -12.16
C LEU A 471 -2.76 10.51 -12.16
N ASN A 472 -2.21 11.45 -11.39
CA ASN A 472 -0.76 11.52 -11.21
C ASN A 472 -0.32 10.73 -9.97
N ILE A 473 0.98 10.48 -9.82
CA ILE A 473 1.49 9.67 -8.70
C ILE A 473 1.16 10.26 -7.32
N THR A 474 0.96 11.58 -7.20
CA THR A 474 0.46 12.18 -5.94
C THR A 474 -0.98 11.75 -5.71
N ALA A 475 -1.89 11.93 -6.68
CA ALA A 475 -3.28 11.50 -6.58
C ALA A 475 -3.39 10.03 -6.13
N ARG A 476 -2.66 9.14 -6.81
CA ARG A 476 -2.66 7.70 -6.54
C ARG A 476 -2.00 7.33 -5.20
N SER A 477 -1.04 8.12 -4.72
CA SER A 477 -0.45 7.93 -3.37
C SER A 477 -1.35 8.47 -2.27
N MET A 478 -2.13 9.52 -2.53
CA MET A 478 -3.08 10.08 -1.57
C MET A 478 -4.34 9.20 -1.42
N ALA A 479 -4.75 8.48 -2.46
CA ALA A 479 -5.79 7.44 -2.37
C ALA A 479 -5.45 6.29 -1.40
N LEU A 480 -4.20 6.24 -0.89
CA LEU A 480 -3.75 5.29 0.14
C LEU A 480 -3.98 5.75 1.58
N GLN A 481 -4.47 6.98 1.79
CA GLN A 481 -4.76 7.45 3.14
C GLN A 481 -6.06 6.83 3.68
N ALA A 482 -6.23 6.91 4.99
CA ALA A 482 -7.41 6.41 5.69
C ALA A 482 -7.84 7.40 6.80
N PRO A 483 -8.17 8.67 6.44
CA PRO A 483 -8.27 9.76 7.41
C PRO A 483 -9.35 9.54 8.48
N HIS A 484 -10.40 8.77 8.20
CA HIS A 484 -11.40 8.39 9.20
C HIS A 484 -10.83 7.60 10.40
N ASN A 485 -9.72 6.87 10.21
CA ASN A 485 -9.02 6.13 11.26
C ASN A 485 -8.06 7.02 12.07
N TRP A 486 -7.82 8.28 11.69
CA TRP A 486 -6.90 9.15 12.42
C TRP A 486 -7.46 9.56 13.77
N GLY A 487 -6.86 9.03 14.86
CA GLY A 487 -7.05 9.52 16.22
C GLY A 487 -6.28 10.82 16.47
N HIS A 488 -6.44 11.40 17.66
CA HIS A 488 -5.72 12.62 18.05
C HIS A 488 -4.20 12.41 18.07
N ALA A 489 -3.73 11.32 18.69
CA ALA A 489 -2.32 10.99 18.75
C ALA A 489 -1.75 10.69 17.35
N ASP A 490 -2.45 9.86 16.56
CA ASP A 490 -2.04 9.51 15.20
C ASP A 490 -1.91 10.75 14.29
N SER A 491 -2.87 11.67 14.40
CA SER A 491 -2.86 12.94 13.65
C SER A 491 -1.64 13.79 14.01
N GLU A 492 -1.36 13.99 15.30
CA GLU A 492 -0.23 14.81 15.74
C GLU A 492 1.12 14.20 15.34
N ASP A 493 1.28 12.88 15.52
CA ASP A 493 2.45 12.13 15.05
C ASP A 493 2.62 12.30 13.54
N PHE A 494 1.53 12.14 12.79
CA PHE A 494 1.49 12.25 11.34
C PHE A 494 1.88 13.66 10.86
N PHE A 495 1.34 14.72 11.48
CA PHE A 495 1.63 16.10 11.14
C PHE A 495 3.07 16.47 11.49
N THR A 496 3.59 16.08 12.66
CA THR A 496 5.00 16.29 13.03
C THR A 496 5.95 15.63 12.03
N ARG A 497 5.66 14.38 11.60
CA ARG A 497 6.46 13.66 10.59
C ARG A 497 6.47 14.33 9.21
N HIS A 498 5.46 15.10 8.85
CA HIS A 498 5.41 15.83 7.57
C HIS A 498 5.97 17.26 7.70
N PHE A 499 5.76 17.91 8.84
CA PHE A 499 6.38 19.17 9.18
C PHE A 499 7.90 19.07 9.21
N TYR A 500 8.48 18.10 9.91
CA TYR A 500 9.94 17.90 9.93
C TYR A 500 10.53 17.57 8.55
N ARG A 501 9.77 16.90 7.67
CA ARG A 501 10.19 16.67 6.27
C ARG A 501 10.23 17.97 5.46
N ALA A 502 9.19 18.81 5.55
CA ALA A 502 9.16 20.11 4.89
C ALA A 502 10.20 21.08 5.47
N LEU A 503 10.42 21.05 6.79
CA LEU A 503 11.43 21.88 7.46
C LEU A 503 12.85 21.47 7.11
N LEU A 504 13.14 20.16 6.96
CA LEU A 504 14.40 19.71 6.39
C LEU A 504 14.56 20.18 4.94
N GLN A 505 13.51 20.17 4.13
CA GLN A 505 13.56 20.72 2.77
C GLN A 505 13.92 22.22 2.78
N ARG A 506 13.39 22.98 3.76
CA ARG A 506 13.78 24.39 3.99
C ARG A 506 15.26 24.54 4.35
N VAL A 507 15.76 23.77 5.32
CA VAL A 507 17.18 23.76 5.71
C VAL A 507 18.10 23.41 4.53
N LEU A 508 17.70 22.46 3.68
CA LEU A 508 18.46 22.09 2.47
C LEU A 508 18.48 23.23 1.44
N LEU A 509 17.42 24.02 1.32
CA LEU A 509 17.38 25.21 0.45
C LEU A 509 18.29 26.32 0.99
N ASP A 510 18.16 26.66 2.28
CA ASP A 510 18.92 27.76 2.92
C ASP A 510 20.43 27.47 3.09
N ARG A 511 20.86 26.23 2.81
CA ARG A 511 22.27 25.80 2.81
C ARG A 511 22.81 25.54 1.39
N ASP A 512 22.08 25.97 0.36
CA ASP A 512 22.40 25.80 -1.07
C ASP A 512 22.68 24.33 -1.45
N ILE A 513 21.96 23.38 -0.85
CA ILE A 513 22.03 21.94 -1.19
C ILE A 513 21.07 21.61 -2.33
N ILE A 514 19.93 22.29 -2.36
CA ILE A 514 18.89 22.19 -3.40
C ILE A 514 18.59 23.59 -3.95
N PRO A 515 18.23 23.73 -5.23
CA PRO A 515 17.78 25.00 -5.79
C PRO A 515 16.38 25.35 -5.27
N LYS A 516 16.00 26.63 -5.39
CA LYS A 516 14.62 27.09 -5.13
C LYS A 516 13.67 26.33 -6.07
N PRO A 517 12.51 25.83 -5.60
CA PRO A 517 11.55 25.14 -6.45
C PRO A 517 10.92 26.10 -7.48
N ASP A 518 11.26 25.92 -8.75
CA ASP A 518 10.60 26.62 -9.85
C ASP A 518 9.20 26.03 -10.13
N ILE A 519 8.32 26.90 -10.63
CA ILE A 519 6.93 26.57 -10.99
C ILE A 519 6.85 26.57 -12.52
N PRO A 520 6.89 25.40 -13.19
CA PRO A 520 6.85 25.37 -14.65
C PRO A 520 5.44 25.65 -15.17
N ASP A 521 5.34 26.22 -16.37
CA ASP A 521 4.08 26.37 -17.12
C ASP A 521 3.52 25.00 -17.60
N ASP A 522 4.40 23.99 -17.74
CA ASP A 522 4.04 22.60 -18.04
C ASP A 522 4.99 21.63 -17.29
N LEU A 523 4.45 20.79 -16.41
CA LEU A 523 5.19 19.80 -15.62
C LEU A 523 5.83 18.67 -16.44
N TYR A 524 5.42 18.48 -17.70
CA TYR A 524 5.79 17.32 -18.52
C TYR A 524 6.62 17.69 -19.76
N LYS A 525 6.89 18.98 -19.98
CA LYS A 525 7.72 19.48 -21.08
C LYS A 525 9.15 18.90 -21.01
N ASP A 526 9.74 18.67 -22.18
CA ASP A 526 11.15 18.29 -22.31
C ASP A 526 12.04 19.54 -22.35
N ASP A 527 12.33 20.10 -21.17
CA ASP A 527 13.37 21.11 -21.02
C ASP A 527 14.76 20.46 -21.01
N ALA A 528 15.17 19.91 -22.17
CA ALA A 528 16.49 19.33 -22.41
C ALA A 528 17.64 20.35 -22.19
N ASP A 529 17.32 21.64 -22.22
CA ASP A 529 18.27 22.75 -22.02
C ASP A 529 18.39 23.20 -20.55
N ASN A 530 17.65 22.61 -19.59
CA ASN A 530 17.73 23.00 -18.17
C ASN A 530 18.54 21.99 -17.33
N PRO A 531 19.85 22.25 -17.06
CA PRO A 531 20.68 21.36 -16.25
C PRO A 531 20.23 21.23 -14.78
N ASN A 532 19.33 22.09 -14.29
CA ASN A 532 18.71 21.91 -12.97
C ASN A 532 17.54 20.89 -12.97
N SER A 533 17.11 20.38 -14.13
CA SER A 533 15.96 19.45 -14.21
C SER A 533 16.19 18.09 -13.53
N GLU A 534 17.43 17.72 -13.20
CA GLU A 534 17.74 16.53 -12.39
C GLU A 534 17.59 16.77 -10.87
N GLY A 535 17.44 18.03 -10.43
CA GLY A 535 18.09 18.50 -9.21
C GLY A 535 17.24 19.06 -8.08
N ILE A 536 16.11 18.46 -7.66
CA ILE A 536 15.44 18.86 -6.38
C ILE A 536 15.34 17.69 -5.37
N ALA A 537 15.23 16.44 -5.84
CA ALA A 537 14.74 15.33 -5.03
C ALA A 537 15.81 14.61 -4.19
N LEU A 538 16.09 15.10 -2.97
CA LEU A 538 16.82 14.35 -1.95
C LEU A 538 15.88 13.45 -1.14
N ILE A 539 15.96 12.13 -1.35
CA ILE A 539 15.02 11.17 -0.75
C ILE A 539 15.57 10.56 0.55
N VAL A 540 15.03 10.98 1.70
CA VAL A 540 15.36 10.42 3.03
C VAL A 540 14.79 9.00 3.23
N GLY A 541 13.64 8.68 2.61
CA GLY A 541 12.94 7.42 2.82
C GLY A 541 12.45 7.20 4.27
N SER A 542 12.32 5.95 4.69
CA SER A 542 11.78 5.57 6.01
C SER A 542 12.81 5.73 7.15
N VAL A 543 12.48 6.46 8.21
CA VAL A 543 13.31 6.61 9.42
C VAL A 543 12.57 6.09 10.67
N ARG A 544 13.30 5.72 11.72
CA ARG A 544 12.74 5.15 12.96
C ARG A 544 11.81 6.16 13.66
N LYS A 545 10.79 5.67 14.38
CA LYS A 545 9.83 6.55 15.10
C LYS A 545 10.53 7.54 16.06
N SER A 546 11.58 7.10 16.76
CA SER A 546 12.37 7.95 17.68
C SER A 546 13.09 9.12 16.99
N ALA A 547 13.28 9.08 15.67
CA ALA A 547 13.80 10.22 14.94
C ALA A 547 12.82 11.40 14.90
N PHE A 548 11.56 11.24 15.31
CA PHE A 548 10.56 12.32 15.33
C PHE A 548 10.33 12.92 16.74
N GLU A 549 11.15 12.55 17.73
CA GLU A 549 11.08 13.11 19.09
C GLU A 549 11.49 14.60 19.15
N SER A 550 12.36 15.04 18.24
CA SER A 550 12.72 16.45 18.04
C SER A 550 13.18 16.69 16.61
N PHE A 551 13.16 17.94 16.13
CA PHE A 551 13.66 18.26 14.80
C PHE A 551 15.16 17.95 14.67
N THR A 552 15.95 18.18 15.72
CA THR A 552 17.37 17.81 15.77
C THR A 552 17.56 16.30 15.57
N ALA A 553 16.84 15.45 16.30
CA ALA A 553 16.90 14.00 16.13
C ALA A 553 16.54 13.58 14.69
N TYR A 554 15.54 14.23 14.10
CA TYR A 554 15.11 13.98 12.72
C TYR A 554 16.22 14.31 11.72
N VAL A 555 16.83 15.50 11.83
CA VAL A 555 17.90 15.92 10.92
C VAL A 555 19.12 15.00 11.04
N ARG A 556 19.57 14.62 12.25
CA ARG A 556 20.68 13.67 12.41
C ARG A 556 20.37 12.30 11.78
N ALA A 557 19.15 11.78 11.94
CA ALA A 557 18.74 10.52 11.31
C ALA A 557 18.63 10.63 9.77
N ALA A 558 18.20 11.77 9.25
CA ALA A 558 18.07 12.01 7.82
C ALA A 558 19.44 12.20 7.14
N THR A 559 20.36 12.97 7.73
CA THR A 559 21.67 13.24 7.14
C THR A 559 22.56 12.00 7.04
N VAL A 560 22.41 11.00 7.92
CA VAL A 560 23.08 9.68 7.79
C VAL A 560 22.77 8.99 6.46
N LYS A 561 21.61 9.28 5.86
CA LYS A 561 21.22 8.79 4.54
C LYS A 561 21.56 9.76 3.42
N LEU A 562 21.23 11.04 3.58
CA LEU A 562 21.49 12.06 2.56
C LEU A 562 23.00 12.23 2.29
N SER A 563 23.86 12.02 3.29
CA SER A 563 25.32 11.98 3.14
C SER A 563 25.85 10.83 2.25
N ARG A 564 24.98 9.90 1.83
CA ARG A 564 25.30 8.80 0.89
C ARG A 564 24.87 9.11 -0.55
N ASP A 565 24.23 10.26 -0.79
CA ASP A 565 23.81 10.68 -2.12
C ASP A 565 25.06 10.93 -3.00
N PRO A 566 25.16 10.34 -4.20
CA PRO A 566 26.35 10.47 -5.06
C PRO A 566 26.68 11.91 -5.50
N THR A 567 25.67 12.79 -5.56
CA THR A 567 25.77 14.12 -6.16
C THR A 567 25.87 15.21 -5.11
N ARG A 568 25.17 15.06 -3.98
CA ARG A 568 25.01 16.07 -2.93
C ARG A 568 25.49 15.64 -1.55
N GLY A 569 25.92 14.39 -1.39
CA GLY A 569 26.30 13.81 -0.10
C GLY A 569 27.42 14.59 0.62
N GLU A 570 28.43 15.07 -0.10
CA GLU A 570 29.51 15.87 0.50
C GLU A 570 29.02 17.26 0.95
N LEU A 571 28.15 17.92 0.19
CA LEU A 571 27.56 19.21 0.58
C LEU A 571 26.69 19.06 1.84
N VAL A 572 25.96 17.95 1.97
CA VAL A 572 25.18 17.62 3.17
C VAL A 572 26.11 17.43 4.38
N LYS A 573 27.25 16.75 4.22
CA LYS A 573 28.24 16.59 5.29
C LYS A 573 28.84 17.95 5.70
N GLU A 574 29.25 18.75 4.73
CA GLU A 574 29.88 20.06 4.96
C GLU A 574 28.93 21.04 5.68
N ARG A 575 27.67 21.13 5.24
CA ARG A 575 26.78 22.27 5.57
C ARG A 575 25.57 21.93 6.43
N VAL A 576 25.23 20.64 6.60
CA VAL A 576 24.06 20.20 7.39
C VAL A 576 24.47 19.31 8.56
N CYS A 577 25.39 18.35 8.38
CA CYS A 577 25.90 17.54 9.49
C CYS A 577 26.64 18.37 10.55
N THR A 578 27.25 19.49 10.15
CA THR A 578 27.98 20.44 11.00
C THR A 578 27.09 21.41 11.79
N MET A 579 25.79 21.46 11.52
CA MET A 579 24.85 22.34 12.24
C MET A 579 24.84 22.07 13.74
N SER A 580 24.81 23.13 14.54
CA SER A 580 24.60 23.01 15.99
C SER A 580 23.13 22.75 16.32
N GLU A 581 22.84 22.33 17.55
CA GLU A 581 21.47 22.06 17.97
C GLU A 581 20.67 23.35 18.13
N GLU A 582 21.31 24.45 18.53
CA GLU A 582 20.73 25.78 18.63
C GLU A 582 20.30 26.32 17.25
N GLU A 583 21.08 26.05 16.19
CA GLU A 583 20.69 26.40 14.83
C GLU A 583 19.45 25.65 14.37
N LEU A 584 19.37 24.35 14.67
CA LEU A 584 18.23 23.50 14.31
C LEU A 584 16.98 23.88 15.11
N GLN A 585 17.13 24.17 16.40
CA GLN A 585 16.03 24.65 17.24
C GLN A 585 15.52 26.02 16.79
N ARG A 586 16.40 26.90 16.30
CA ARG A 586 16.00 28.19 15.69
C ARG A 586 15.09 27.96 14.47
N TYR A 587 15.45 27.06 13.56
CA TYR A 587 14.60 26.68 12.42
C TYR A 587 13.25 26.11 12.88
N GLU A 588 13.24 25.21 13.86
CA GLU A 588 11.99 24.66 14.40
C GLU A 588 11.09 25.76 14.96
N ASN A 589 11.63 26.64 15.80
CA ASN A 589 10.88 27.73 16.43
C ASN A 589 10.35 28.77 15.42
N GLU A 590 11.14 29.11 14.41
CA GLU A 590 10.79 30.09 13.37
C GLU A 590 9.63 29.58 12.49
N TYR A 591 9.66 28.30 12.11
CA TYR A 591 8.68 27.71 11.20
C TYR A 591 7.52 26.96 11.91
N LEU A 592 7.56 26.79 13.23
CA LEU A 592 6.51 26.12 14.01
C LEU A 592 5.08 26.66 13.74
N PRO A 593 4.84 27.99 13.58
CA PRO A 593 3.51 28.50 13.24
C PRO A 593 2.94 27.91 11.94
N ALA A 594 3.80 27.61 10.96
CA ALA A 594 3.40 27.03 9.68
C ALA A 594 2.97 25.56 9.79
N ARG A 595 3.26 24.85 10.91
CA ARG A 595 2.82 23.47 11.15
C ARG A 595 1.30 23.32 11.05
N LYS A 596 0.53 24.27 11.60
CA LYS A 596 -0.94 24.24 11.53
C LYS A 596 -1.42 24.29 10.08
N ASN A 597 -0.88 25.21 9.30
CA ASN A 597 -1.24 25.42 7.89
C ASN A 597 -0.88 24.20 7.03
N LEU A 598 0.28 23.57 7.29
CA LEU A 598 0.69 22.31 6.66
C LEU A 598 -0.29 21.19 7.00
N SER A 599 -0.71 21.09 8.28
CA SER A 599 -1.64 20.07 8.76
C SER A 599 -3.03 20.20 8.14
N ILE A 600 -3.50 21.44 7.96
CA ILE A 600 -4.76 21.76 7.24
C ILE A 600 -4.69 21.27 5.80
N VAL A 601 -3.64 21.64 5.05
CA VAL A 601 -3.47 21.21 3.66
C VAL A 601 -3.39 19.68 3.57
N TRP A 602 -2.61 19.03 4.43
CA TRP A 602 -2.53 17.56 4.46
C TRP A 602 -3.91 16.92 4.72
N SER A 603 -4.67 17.46 5.67
CA SER A 603 -6.01 16.98 6.01
C SER A 603 -6.97 17.12 4.82
N LEU A 604 -6.95 18.26 4.13
CA LEU A 604 -7.75 18.49 2.93
C LEU A 604 -7.33 17.56 1.78
N MET A 605 -6.03 17.33 1.56
CA MET A 605 -5.54 16.39 0.55
C MET A 605 -5.99 14.95 0.84
N ALA A 606 -5.84 14.49 2.09
CA ALA A 606 -6.23 13.13 2.49
C ALA A 606 -7.75 12.92 2.47
N PHE A 607 -8.52 13.90 2.94
CA PHE A 607 -9.98 13.89 2.86
C PHE A 607 -10.48 13.84 1.41
N SER A 608 -9.91 14.67 0.53
CA SER A 608 -10.30 14.74 -0.89
C SER A 608 -9.97 13.46 -1.66
N ALA A 609 -8.87 12.79 -1.32
CA ALA A 609 -8.38 11.62 -2.03
C ALA A 609 -9.29 10.37 -1.93
N GLN A 610 -10.31 10.41 -1.07
CA GLN A 610 -11.38 9.40 -1.04
C GLN A 610 -12.18 9.35 -2.36
N VAL A 611 -12.31 10.49 -3.03
CA VAL A 611 -12.91 10.58 -4.38
C VAL A 611 -11.97 10.01 -5.45
N VAL A 612 -10.64 10.05 -5.24
CA VAL A 612 -9.66 9.38 -6.12
C VAL A 612 -9.76 7.86 -5.99
N GLU A 613 -9.89 7.34 -4.75
CA GLU A 613 -10.17 5.91 -4.53
C GLU A 613 -11.51 5.49 -5.15
N ALA A 614 -12.55 6.32 -4.99
CA ALA A 614 -13.85 6.09 -5.63
C ALA A 614 -13.72 6.00 -7.16
N ALA A 615 -13.03 6.94 -7.81
CA ALA A 615 -12.80 6.93 -9.25
C ALA A 615 -12.07 5.66 -9.73
N ILE A 616 -11.03 5.20 -9.02
CA ILE A 616 -10.30 3.97 -9.36
C ILE A 616 -11.19 2.72 -9.21
N VAL A 617 -12.00 2.64 -8.15
CA VAL A 617 -12.86 1.48 -7.90
C VAL A 617 -14.04 1.44 -8.88
N VAL A 618 -14.61 2.60 -9.22
CA VAL A 618 -15.76 2.73 -10.12
C VAL A 618 -15.35 2.49 -11.57
N ASP A 619 -14.16 2.94 -12.01
CA ASP A 619 -13.58 2.56 -13.31
C ASP A 619 -13.50 1.04 -13.50
N ARG A 620 -13.05 0.33 -12.46
CA ARG A 620 -12.92 -1.14 -12.47
C ARG A 620 -14.25 -1.86 -12.54
N TRP A 621 -15.26 -1.37 -11.82
CA TRP A 621 -16.63 -1.86 -11.91
C TRP A 621 -17.26 -1.56 -13.28
N GLN A 622 -17.04 -0.36 -13.80
CA GLN A 622 -17.51 0.07 -15.11
C GLN A 622 -16.88 -0.76 -16.25
N PHE A 623 -15.60 -1.09 -16.15
CA PHE A 623 -14.93 -2.02 -17.07
C PHE A 623 -15.64 -3.38 -17.13
N LEU A 624 -16.08 -3.93 -15.99
CA LEU A 624 -16.85 -5.18 -15.97
C LEU A 624 -18.23 -5.03 -16.64
N ARG A 625 -18.91 -3.87 -16.48
CA ARG A 625 -20.20 -3.59 -17.13
C ARG A 625 -20.11 -3.48 -18.66
N GLU A 626 -18.97 -3.04 -19.17
CA GLU A 626 -18.72 -2.86 -20.61
C GLU A 626 -18.51 -4.19 -21.36
N HIS A 627 -18.41 -5.32 -20.65
CA HIS A 627 -18.18 -6.63 -21.25
C HIS A 627 -19.42 -7.53 -21.22
N ASP A 628 -19.93 -7.86 -22.42
CA ASP A 628 -21.10 -8.73 -22.61
C ASP A 628 -20.98 -10.13 -21.99
N SER A 629 -19.79 -10.62 -21.64
CA SER A 629 -19.63 -11.89 -20.94
C SER A 629 -20.00 -11.81 -19.45
N VAL A 630 -20.00 -10.62 -18.86
CA VAL A 630 -20.37 -10.39 -17.46
C VAL A 630 -21.91 -10.35 -17.33
N LYS A 631 -22.43 -11.11 -16.38
CA LYS A 631 -23.87 -11.18 -16.05
C LYS A 631 -24.23 -10.13 -15.00
N GLU A 632 -23.40 -10.05 -13.96
CA GLU A 632 -23.60 -9.19 -12.79
C GLU A 632 -22.23 -8.75 -12.27
N CYS A 633 -22.12 -7.49 -11.84
CA CYS A 633 -20.94 -6.99 -11.14
C CYS A 633 -21.33 -5.88 -10.15
N TRP A 634 -20.62 -5.83 -9.02
CA TRP A 634 -20.86 -4.86 -7.96
C TRP A 634 -19.60 -4.64 -7.11
N VAL A 635 -19.66 -3.67 -6.22
CA VAL A 635 -18.65 -3.37 -5.22
C VAL A 635 -19.30 -3.39 -3.84
N GLU A 636 -18.64 -3.96 -2.83
CA GLU A 636 -19.10 -3.88 -1.45
C GLU A 636 -17.97 -3.90 -0.41
N PRO A 637 -18.16 -3.30 0.78
CA PRO A 637 -17.29 -3.51 1.93
C PRO A 637 -17.36 -4.96 2.44
N VAL A 638 -16.23 -5.64 2.55
CA VAL A 638 -16.16 -7.06 2.99
C VAL A 638 -15.52 -7.27 4.36
N PHE A 639 -15.05 -6.21 5.03
CA PHE A 639 -14.59 -6.24 6.42
C PHE A 639 -14.53 -4.86 7.08
N GLU A 640 -14.42 -4.83 8.42
CA GLU A 640 -14.36 -3.59 9.22
C GLU A 640 -13.24 -2.60 8.77
N TYR A 641 -13.65 -1.39 8.39
CA TYR A 641 -12.76 -0.32 7.90
C TYR A 641 -11.78 0.16 8.97
N GLY A 642 -12.25 0.27 10.23
CA GLY A 642 -11.42 0.70 11.36
C GLY A 642 -10.23 -0.23 11.64
N LYS A 643 -10.32 -1.51 11.23
CA LYS A 643 -9.24 -2.50 11.35
C LYS A 643 -8.42 -2.66 10.08
N SER A 644 -9.06 -2.53 8.91
CA SER A 644 -8.36 -2.46 7.63
C SER A 644 -9.12 -1.59 6.62
N PRO A 645 -8.55 -0.45 6.20
CA PRO A 645 -9.29 0.53 5.40
C PRO A 645 -9.47 0.14 3.92
N ARG A 646 -8.75 -0.88 3.43
CA ARG A 646 -8.88 -1.40 2.04
C ARG A 646 -9.94 -2.50 1.99
N ASN A 647 -11.16 -2.17 2.40
CA ASN A 647 -12.23 -3.14 2.58
C ASN A 647 -13.19 -3.31 1.39
N LEU A 648 -13.00 -2.55 0.31
CA LEU A 648 -13.82 -2.68 -0.90
C LEU A 648 -13.37 -3.89 -1.75
N ALA A 649 -14.26 -4.84 -1.95
CA ALA A 649 -14.10 -5.90 -2.94
C ALA A 649 -14.88 -5.57 -4.22
N ILE A 650 -14.27 -5.80 -5.38
CA ILE A 650 -14.92 -5.69 -6.70
C ILE A 650 -15.29 -7.09 -7.15
N ILE A 651 -16.58 -7.31 -7.42
CA ILE A 651 -17.17 -8.61 -7.69
C ILE A 651 -17.69 -8.65 -9.12
N GLY A 652 -17.50 -9.79 -9.79
CA GLY A 652 -18.06 -10.05 -11.12
C GLY A 652 -18.43 -11.52 -11.27
N ILE A 653 -19.57 -11.79 -11.92
CA ILE A 653 -20.05 -13.14 -12.25
C ILE A 653 -20.33 -13.19 -13.76
N LYS A 654 -19.77 -14.18 -14.44
CA LYS A 654 -19.96 -14.46 -15.87
C LYS A 654 -21.36 -15.03 -16.16
N LYS A 655 -21.85 -14.84 -17.40
CA LYS A 655 -23.13 -15.39 -17.90
C LYS A 655 -23.23 -16.91 -17.81
#